data_AF-A0A1I8H512-F1
#
_entry.id   AF-A0A1I8H512-F1
#
_cell.length_a   1.000
_cell.length_b   1.000
_cell.length_c   1.000
_cell.angle_alpha   90.00
_cell.angle_beta   90.00
_cell.angle_gamma   90.00
#
_symmetry.space_group_name_H-M   'P 1'
#
loop_
_entity.id
_entity.type
_entity.pdbx_description
1 polymer ?
#
loop_
_entity_poly.entity_id
_entity_poly.type
_entity_poly.pdbx_seq_one_letter_code
_entity_poly.pdbx_strand_id
1 'polypeptide(L)'
;MMSDASLEQSLKLLREEAGMVCHSASSHVIIVFGASGDLAKKKIYPTLWWLFRDKLLPSNTHFIGYSRSNLTVDNLRSNAMPYLNAKDSESTQLDEFFKRNSYVQGSYDKPEDFIRLNKFIVDNFSACSNRLFYLAIPPSQFISVATNLKAHCTAESDGLWNRLIVEKPFGKDLDSSEVLAKHLSSLFSEDQIYRIDHYLGKEMVQNVVVLRFANRVFSPLWNRDNIANVVVTFKENFGTEGRGGYFDEFGIIRDVMQNHLLQILCLIAMERPISMEANDIRDEKVKVLRCMRPLSLDDVVVGQYVADPENGKPGYLDDPTVPAGSITPTYAVAALYVDNERWQGVPFIVRAGKALNEKKCEVRIQFKDVIADILPSGAVHRNELVLRVQPNEAVYMKLMTKRPGMGFGAEETELDLTYNRRFTDLKLPDAYERLLLDVLVGSQINFVRTDELREAWRVFTPALHALESQRVAPHPYPYGVRNGPPQADEFMRRLGFTFSGQYFYPHGGSGAGPVKHNLFSAATIITSTMEVIVLRANDGRVIESFTGVSADSTIDDLKQLFAQRQPKYYPDRQSFRKEKTARSLPGNSKLGELAGSAKSLSVYFKDLGPQIGWTTVFVAEYTGPLIVYLLFYLRPAIVYGPEAGKAPMHWIVKAAAACWIGHYAKRLLETVFVHRFSHGTMPWRNLFKNCSYYWGFAAFVAYFVNHPLYTAPADSQAIAALVTFVFCQLGNLSCHVALRNLRPPGTRVRKIPRPTANPFTWLFGLVSCPNYTYEFGSWLSFTVATQCLPAGLFTLAGAYQMTVWALGKHRNYRREFASDYPRGRRAIFPFVL
;
A
#
# COMPACT_ATOMS: atom_id res chain seq x y z
N MET A 1 -3.50 12.30 14.24
CA MET A 1 -3.71 13.68 13.74
C MET A 1 -2.83 13.80 12.52
N MET A 2 -3.38 14.09 11.34
CA MET A 2 -2.57 14.53 10.20
C MET A 2 -1.80 15.77 10.66
N SER A 3 -0.54 15.93 10.23
CA SER A 3 0.07 17.26 10.29
C SER A 3 -0.74 18.15 9.34
N ASP A 4 -1.10 19.36 9.78
CA ASP A 4 -1.90 20.31 8.98
C ASP A 4 -1.33 20.50 7.56
N ALA A 5 -0.01 20.39 7.41
CA ALA A 5 0.70 20.47 6.13
C ALA A 5 0.29 19.40 5.09
N SER A 6 -0.03 18.17 5.51
CA SER A 6 -0.41 17.08 4.60
C SER A 6 -1.84 17.20 4.06
N LEU A 7 -2.75 17.72 4.89
CA LEU A 7 -4.13 18.01 4.51
C LEU A 7 -4.15 19.19 3.54
N GLU A 8 -3.41 20.25 3.85
CA GLU A 8 -3.34 21.45 3.01
C GLU A 8 -2.76 21.15 1.63
N GLN A 9 -1.73 20.29 1.54
CA GLN A 9 -1.17 19.85 0.25
C GLN A 9 -2.17 19.03 -0.57
N SER A 10 -2.94 18.15 0.07
CA SER A 10 -3.98 17.34 -0.61
C SER A 10 -5.13 18.21 -1.11
N LEU A 11 -5.57 19.18 -0.30
CA LEU A 11 -6.59 20.15 -0.68
C LEU A 11 -6.13 21.07 -1.82
N LYS A 12 -4.84 21.43 -1.84
CA LYS A 12 -4.26 22.22 -2.93
C LYS A 12 -4.29 21.47 -4.26
N LEU A 13 -3.84 20.22 -4.29
CA LEU A 13 -3.87 19.38 -5.49
C LEU A 13 -5.31 19.18 -6.01
N LEU A 14 -6.27 18.92 -5.11
CA LEU A 14 -7.67 18.79 -5.50
C LEU A 14 -8.26 20.06 -6.09
N ARG A 15 -7.90 21.24 -5.56
CA ARG A 15 -8.34 22.54 -6.12
C ARG A 15 -7.72 22.83 -7.49
N GLU A 16 -6.46 22.43 -7.68
CA GLU A 16 -5.75 22.54 -8.96
C GLU A 16 -6.33 21.58 -10.01
N GLU A 17 -6.58 20.31 -9.66
CA GLU A 17 -7.23 19.31 -10.54
C GLU A 17 -8.67 19.69 -10.88
N ALA A 18 -9.42 20.22 -9.91
CA ALA A 18 -10.79 20.64 -10.08
C ALA A 18 -10.94 21.88 -10.98
N GLY A 19 -9.85 22.47 -11.48
CA GLY A 19 -9.91 23.66 -12.33
C GLY A 19 -10.75 24.77 -11.71
N MET A 20 -10.82 24.83 -10.37
CA MET A 20 -11.68 25.76 -9.64
C MET A 20 -11.11 27.17 -9.75
N VAL A 21 -11.32 27.80 -10.90
CA VAL A 21 -11.45 29.24 -10.99
C VAL A 21 -12.75 29.53 -10.25
N CYS A 22 -12.65 29.81 -8.95
CA CYS A 22 -13.77 30.32 -8.16
C CYS A 22 -14.28 31.59 -8.84
N HIS A 23 -15.29 31.48 -9.70
CA HIS A 23 -16.22 32.58 -9.92
C HIS A 23 -16.98 32.74 -8.59
N SER A 24 -16.40 33.53 -7.69
CA SER A 24 -16.79 33.66 -6.28
C SER A 24 -18.17 34.28 -6.05
N ALA A 25 -18.98 34.47 -7.09
CA ALA A 25 -20.24 35.20 -7.03
C ALA A 25 -21.51 34.32 -7.08
N SER A 26 -21.45 33.08 -7.59
CA SER A 26 -22.68 32.28 -7.83
C SER A 26 -23.03 31.34 -6.66
N SER A 27 -24.28 31.39 -6.19
CA SER A 27 -24.83 30.49 -5.17
C SER A 27 -25.00 29.07 -5.71
N HIS A 28 -24.78 28.05 -4.87
CA HIS A 28 -24.97 26.64 -5.22
C HIS A 28 -26.01 26.00 -4.31
N VAL A 29 -27.01 25.35 -4.90
CA VAL A 29 -28.06 24.63 -4.16
C VAL A 29 -28.01 23.16 -4.53
N ILE A 30 -27.79 22.31 -3.53
CA ILE A 30 -27.77 20.85 -3.66
C ILE A 30 -29.06 20.30 -3.08
N ILE A 31 -29.90 19.70 -3.91
CA ILE A 31 -31.20 19.16 -3.54
C ILE A 31 -31.12 17.63 -3.51
N VAL A 32 -31.35 17.04 -2.33
CA VAL A 32 -31.31 15.59 -2.12
C VAL A 32 -32.76 15.07 -2.09
N PHE A 33 -33.22 14.54 -3.22
CA PHE A 33 -34.49 13.81 -3.28
C PHE A 33 -34.35 12.46 -2.59
N GLY A 34 -35.33 12.08 -1.78
CA GLY A 34 -35.24 10.88 -0.95
C GLY A 34 -34.36 11.08 0.29
N ALA A 35 -34.29 12.31 0.82
CA ALA A 35 -33.46 12.65 1.99
C ALA A 35 -33.75 11.80 3.25
N SER A 36 -34.95 11.20 3.36
CA SER A 36 -35.31 10.29 4.45
C SER A 36 -34.81 8.84 4.25
N GLY A 37 -34.24 8.53 3.09
CA GLY A 37 -33.83 7.19 2.68
C GLY A 37 -32.48 6.73 3.24
N ASP A 38 -32.22 5.42 3.11
CA ASP A 38 -31.01 4.78 3.61
C ASP A 38 -29.73 5.27 2.93
N LEU A 39 -29.77 5.49 1.61
CA LEU A 39 -28.64 6.02 0.85
C LEU A 39 -28.29 7.44 1.30
N ALA A 40 -29.30 8.29 1.47
CA ALA A 40 -29.12 9.67 1.91
C ALA A 40 -28.45 9.75 3.29
N LYS A 41 -28.97 9.02 4.28
CA LYS A 41 -28.47 9.08 5.66
C LYS A 41 -27.09 8.41 5.85
N LYS A 42 -26.83 7.30 5.14
CA LYS A 42 -25.60 6.50 5.31
C LYS A 42 -24.44 6.95 4.41
N LYS A 43 -24.73 7.63 3.29
CA LYS A 43 -23.73 8.01 2.29
C LYS A 43 -23.79 9.47 1.88
N ILE A 44 -24.93 9.98 1.41
CA ILE A 44 -24.97 11.32 0.78
C ILE A 44 -24.72 12.45 1.78
N TYR A 45 -25.46 12.51 2.89
CA TYR A 45 -25.23 13.53 3.92
C TYR A 45 -23.83 13.43 4.56
N PRO A 46 -23.32 12.23 4.92
CA PRO A 46 -21.91 12.07 5.30
C PRO A 46 -20.93 12.64 4.28
N THR A 47 -21.13 12.35 3.00
CA THR A 47 -20.26 12.88 1.95
C THR A 47 -20.33 14.40 1.81
N LEU A 48 -21.53 14.98 1.83
CA LEU A 48 -21.71 16.44 1.79
C LEU A 48 -21.06 17.13 3.01
N TRP A 49 -21.18 16.52 4.18
CA TRP A 49 -20.49 16.96 5.39
C TRP A 49 -18.97 16.91 5.21
N TRP A 50 -18.40 15.81 4.71
CA TRP A 50 -16.96 15.70 4.52
C TRP A 50 -16.42 16.73 3.52
N LEU A 51 -17.11 16.95 2.40
CA LEU A 51 -16.74 17.98 1.43
C LEU A 51 -16.84 19.40 2.02
N PHE A 52 -17.84 19.65 2.88
CA PHE A 52 -17.99 20.92 3.60
C PHE A 52 -16.88 21.14 4.62
N ARG A 53 -16.63 20.15 5.49
CA ARG A 53 -15.55 20.14 6.49
C ARG A 53 -14.19 20.42 5.86
N ASP A 54 -13.94 19.77 4.72
CA ASP A 54 -12.66 19.84 4.02
C ASP A 54 -12.55 21.09 3.12
N LYS A 55 -13.57 21.98 3.13
CA LYS A 55 -13.61 23.23 2.35
C LYS A 55 -13.36 23.02 0.86
N LEU A 56 -13.98 21.97 0.32
CA LEU A 56 -13.98 21.61 -1.10
C LEU A 56 -15.24 22.09 -1.82
N LEU A 57 -16.26 22.54 -1.08
CA LEU A 57 -17.46 23.15 -1.64
C LEU A 57 -17.28 24.67 -1.84
N PRO A 58 -17.96 25.28 -2.82
CA PRO A 58 -18.08 26.73 -2.92
C PRO A 58 -18.59 27.35 -1.61
N SER A 59 -18.09 28.52 -1.25
CA SER A 59 -18.39 29.19 0.02
C SER A 59 -19.89 29.47 0.23
N ASN A 60 -20.64 29.68 -0.86
CA ASN A 60 -22.08 29.91 -0.86
C ASN A 60 -22.87 28.66 -1.33
N THR A 61 -22.71 27.54 -0.61
CA THR A 61 -23.43 26.28 -0.87
C THR A 61 -24.49 26.02 0.19
N HIS A 62 -25.70 25.69 -0.26
CA HIS A 62 -26.88 25.34 0.55
C HIS A 62 -27.39 23.94 0.19
N PHE A 63 -28.00 23.25 1.18
CA PHE A 63 -28.48 21.88 1.01
C PHE A 63 -29.98 21.81 1.31
N ILE A 64 -30.75 21.16 0.45
CA ILE A 64 -32.19 20.97 0.63
C ILE A 64 -32.50 19.48 0.61
N GLY A 65 -32.98 18.94 1.73
CA GLY A 65 -33.59 17.61 1.73
C GLY A 65 -35.03 17.67 1.23
N TYR A 66 -35.41 16.72 0.37
CA TYR A 66 -36.77 16.61 -0.15
C TYR A 66 -37.29 15.18 -0.06
N SER A 67 -38.41 14.95 0.65
CA SER A 67 -39.13 13.67 0.60
C SER A 67 -40.59 13.78 1.06
N ARG A 68 -41.34 12.67 0.94
CA ARG A 68 -42.75 12.55 1.35
C ARG A 68 -42.96 12.65 2.86
N SER A 69 -41.96 12.20 3.62
CA SER A 69 -42.01 12.17 5.09
C SER A 69 -42.08 13.59 5.66
N ASN A 70 -42.74 13.78 6.79
CA ASN A 70 -42.68 15.07 7.48
C ASN A 70 -41.49 15.06 8.43
N LEU A 71 -40.35 15.61 8.01
CA LEU A 71 -39.11 15.67 8.80
C LEU A 71 -38.70 17.11 9.04
N THR A 72 -37.97 17.34 10.14
CA THR A 72 -37.22 18.58 10.37
C THR A 72 -35.74 18.40 10.05
N VAL A 73 -35.00 19.51 9.94
CA VAL A 73 -33.54 19.47 9.80
C VAL A 73 -32.89 18.80 11.02
N ASP A 74 -33.47 18.96 12.23
CA ASP A 74 -33.00 18.24 13.42
C ASP A 74 -33.18 16.73 13.28
N ASN A 75 -34.29 16.27 12.71
CA ASN A 75 -34.45 14.84 12.42
C ASN A 75 -33.43 14.34 11.41
N LEU A 76 -33.16 15.11 10.35
CA LEU A 76 -32.10 14.77 9.38
C LEU A 76 -30.73 14.68 10.06
N ARG A 77 -30.41 15.65 10.93
CA ARG A 77 -29.18 15.68 11.72
C ARG A 77 -29.07 14.42 12.58
N SER A 78 -30.08 14.12 13.39
CA SER A 78 -30.07 12.93 14.25
C SER A 78 -29.92 11.63 13.46
N ASN A 79 -30.56 11.52 12.29
CA ASN A 79 -30.51 10.33 11.45
C ASN A 79 -29.14 10.13 10.76
N ALA A 80 -28.49 11.22 10.36
CA ALA A 80 -27.19 11.18 9.69
C ALA A 80 -26.02 11.09 10.68
N MET A 81 -26.15 11.65 11.88
CA MET A 81 -25.09 11.75 12.90
C MET A 81 -24.25 10.48 13.11
N PRO A 82 -24.84 9.26 13.20
CA PRO A 82 -24.07 8.03 13.40
C PRO A 82 -23.10 7.70 12.26
N TYR A 83 -23.30 8.26 11.07
CA TYR A 83 -22.55 7.97 9.86
C TYR A 83 -21.58 9.09 9.46
N LEU A 84 -21.71 10.29 10.05
CA LEU A 84 -20.86 11.44 9.73
C LEU A 84 -19.40 11.26 10.19
N ASN A 85 -19.16 10.42 11.20
CA ASN A 85 -17.86 10.26 11.85
C ASN A 85 -17.20 11.60 12.23
N ALA A 86 -18.01 12.57 12.67
CA ALA A 86 -17.54 13.89 13.09
C ALA A 86 -16.80 13.81 14.42
N LYS A 87 -15.71 14.57 14.57
CA LYS A 87 -14.95 14.66 15.83
C LYS A 87 -15.51 15.76 16.73
N ASP A 88 -15.27 15.65 18.03
CA ASP A 88 -15.68 16.67 19.00
C ASP A 88 -15.11 18.06 18.67
N SER A 89 -13.88 18.12 18.13
CA SER A 89 -13.24 19.36 17.67
C SER A 89 -13.93 20.02 16.46
N GLU A 90 -14.81 19.31 15.76
CA GLU A 90 -15.49 19.76 14.54
C GLU A 90 -16.94 20.23 14.81
N SER A 91 -17.36 20.25 16.09
CA SER A 91 -18.75 20.56 16.49
C SER A 91 -19.26 21.89 15.94
N THR A 92 -18.46 22.96 15.98
CA THR A 92 -18.86 24.28 15.46
C THR A 92 -19.09 24.27 13.95
N GLN A 93 -18.21 23.59 13.19
CA GLN A 93 -18.36 23.45 11.74
C GLN A 93 -19.57 22.60 11.39
N LEU A 94 -19.87 21.58 12.20
CA LEU A 94 -21.03 20.73 12.05
C LEU A 94 -22.33 21.51 12.24
N ASP A 95 -22.38 22.40 13.24
CA ASP A 95 -23.50 23.31 13.44
C ASP A 95 -23.66 24.28 12.26
N GLU A 96 -22.56 24.82 11.72
CA GLU A 96 -22.59 25.64 10.51
C GLU A 96 -23.10 24.88 9.28
N PHE A 97 -22.70 23.62 9.11
CA PHE A 97 -23.20 22.76 8.04
C PHE A 97 -24.72 22.60 8.15
N PHE A 98 -25.25 22.20 9.31
CA PHE A 98 -26.69 22.01 9.48
C PHE A 98 -27.49 23.31 9.44
N LYS A 99 -26.91 24.47 9.81
CA LYS A 99 -27.53 25.78 9.57
C LYS A 99 -27.78 26.09 8.09
N ARG A 100 -26.98 25.50 7.19
CA ARG A 100 -27.13 25.62 5.73
C ARG A 100 -28.03 24.53 5.13
N ASN A 101 -28.55 23.63 5.95
CA ASN A 101 -29.50 22.62 5.53
C ASN A 101 -30.92 23.12 5.73
N SER A 102 -31.78 22.82 4.75
CA SER A 102 -33.21 23.03 4.80
C SER A 102 -33.93 21.75 4.41
N TYR A 103 -35.21 21.66 4.74
CA TYR A 103 -36.04 20.51 4.37
C TYR A 103 -37.37 20.97 3.79
N VAL A 104 -37.77 20.35 2.68
CA VAL A 104 -39.06 20.60 2.03
C VAL A 104 -39.80 19.28 1.90
N GLN A 105 -40.97 19.20 2.52
CA GLN A 105 -41.85 18.05 2.33
C GLN A 105 -42.60 18.17 0.99
N GLY A 106 -42.69 17.06 0.25
CA GLY A 106 -43.48 16.97 -0.96
C GLY A 106 -43.52 15.58 -1.58
N SER A 107 -44.50 15.37 -2.47
CA SER A 107 -44.64 14.16 -3.27
C SER A 107 -43.68 14.14 -4.47
N TYR A 108 -43.58 13.00 -5.14
CA TYR A 108 -42.68 12.84 -6.31
C TYR A 108 -43.41 12.98 -7.65
N ASP A 109 -44.72 13.19 -7.61
CA ASP A 109 -45.64 13.13 -8.74
C ASP A 109 -46.51 14.38 -8.90
N LYS A 110 -46.75 15.16 -7.83
CA LYS A 110 -47.62 16.34 -7.91
C LYS A 110 -46.85 17.62 -8.30
N PRO A 111 -47.20 18.28 -9.42
CA PRO A 111 -46.56 19.52 -9.85
C PRO A 111 -46.54 20.63 -8.78
N GLU A 112 -47.59 20.73 -7.97
CA GLU A 112 -47.74 21.78 -6.94
C GLU A 112 -46.61 21.73 -5.90
N ASP A 113 -46.11 20.54 -5.60
CA ASP A 113 -45.03 20.35 -4.63
C ASP A 113 -43.68 20.80 -5.20
N PHE A 114 -43.46 20.65 -6.51
CA PHE A 114 -42.27 21.15 -7.19
C PHE A 114 -42.30 22.67 -7.36
N ILE A 115 -43.48 23.25 -7.63
CA ILE A 115 -43.67 24.70 -7.62
C ILE A 115 -43.32 25.27 -6.24
N ARG A 116 -43.77 24.60 -5.16
CA ARG A 116 -43.41 24.99 -3.79
C ARG A 116 -41.91 24.85 -3.51
N LEU A 117 -41.27 23.79 -3.99
CA LEU A 117 -39.81 23.62 -3.89
C LEU A 117 -39.06 24.74 -4.62
N ASN A 118 -39.44 25.06 -5.86
CA ASN A 118 -38.82 26.15 -6.61
C ASN A 118 -39.00 27.51 -5.93
N LYS A 119 -40.21 27.79 -5.45
CA LYS A 119 -40.49 29.00 -4.67
C LYS A 119 -39.59 29.08 -3.44
N PHE A 120 -39.44 27.99 -2.69
CA PHE A 120 -38.54 27.93 -1.54
C PHE A 120 -37.08 28.23 -1.93
N ILE A 121 -36.59 27.68 -3.04
CA ILE A 121 -35.23 27.94 -3.55
C ILE A 121 -35.04 29.42 -3.86
N VAL A 122 -35.98 30.01 -4.62
CA VAL A 122 -35.92 31.42 -5.05
C VAL A 122 -35.99 32.37 -3.85
N ASP A 123 -36.92 32.14 -2.93
CA ASP A 123 -37.15 33.01 -1.77
C ASP A 123 -35.97 33.01 -0.77
N ASN A 124 -35.24 31.89 -0.65
CA ASN A 124 -34.19 31.74 0.37
C ASN A 124 -32.74 31.87 -0.16
N PHE A 125 -32.47 31.51 -1.42
CA PHE A 125 -31.09 31.35 -1.92
C PHE A 125 -30.81 32.08 -3.24
N SER A 126 -31.77 32.89 -3.71
CA SER A 126 -31.82 33.59 -5.00
C SER A 126 -32.17 32.71 -6.21
N ALA A 127 -32.86 33.33 -7.17
CA ALA A 127 -33.17 32.73 -8.47
C ALA A 127 -31.90 32.37 -9.27
N CYS A 128 -30.80 33.10 -9.06
CA CYS A 128 -29.54 32.94 -9.77
C CYS A 128 -28.57 31.97 -9.06
N SER A 129 -29.00 30.74 -8.85
CA SER A 129 -28.20 29.69 -8.21
C SER A 129 -27.99 28.50 -9.14
N ASN A 130 -26.78 27.93 -9.11
CA ASN A 130 -26.48 26.64 -9.74
C ASN A 130 -27.19 25.54 -8.96
N ARG A 131 -27.89 24.63 -9.66
CA ARG A 131 -28.76 23.63 -9.03
C ARG A 131 -28.27 22.22 -9.34
N LEU A 132 -27.99 21.47 -8.28
CA LEU A 132 -27.63 20.05 -8.35
C LEU A 132 -28.76 19.22 -7.74
N PHE A 133 -29.37 18.35 -8.54
CA PHE A 133 -30.46 17.47 -8.11
C PHE A 133 -29.94 16.05 -7.94
N TYR A 134 -29.89 15.57 -6.70
CA TYR A 134 -29.50 14.19 -6.38
C TYR A 134 -30.74 13.31 -6.22
N LEU A 135 -30.94 12.35 -7.13
CA LEU A 135 -32.07 11.43 -7.08
C LEU A 135 -31.75 10.17 -6.25
N ALA A 136 -31.76 10.29 -4.92
CA ALA A 136 -31.64 9.14 -4.01
C ALA A 136 -33.02 8.48 -3.76
N ILE A 137 -33.74 8.19 -4.85
CA ILE A 137 -35.11 7.67 -4.88
C ILE A 137 -35.19 6.37 -5.70
N PRO A 138 -36.26 5.57 -5.54
CA PRO A 138 -36.46 4.38 -6.36
C PRO A 138 -36.60 4.72 -7.86
N PRO A 139 -36.15 3.83 -8.77
CA PRO A 139 -36.19 4.06 -10.22
C PRO A 139 -37.58 4.35 -10.80
N SER A 140 -38.63 3.79 -10.20
CA SER A 140 -40.02 4.02 -10.59
C SER A 140 -40.42 5.50 -10.53
N GLN A 141 -39.71 6.31 -9.75
CA GLN A 141 -39.98 7.73 -9.58
C GLN A 141 -39.11 8.64 -10.46
N PHE A 142 -38.08 8.12 -11.14
CA PHE A 142 -37.15 8.95 -11.91
C PHE A 142 -37.84 9.75 -13.01
N ILE A 143 -38.72 9.11 -13.79
CA ILE A 143 -39.45 9.74 -14.90
C ILE A 143 -40.31 10.90 -14.39
N SER A 144 -41.10 10.65 -13.34
CA SER A 144 -41.98 11.66 -12.75
C SER A 144 -41.22 12.85 -12.17
N VAL A 145 -40.17 12.57 -11.38
CA VAL A 145 -39.36 13.62 -10.75
C VAL A 145 -38.59 14.43 -11.79
N ALA A 146 -37.97 13.79 -12.77
CA ALA A 146 -37.24 14.48 -13.83
C ALA A 146 -38.16 15.42 -14.64
N THR A 147 -39.37 14.96 -14.97
CA THR A 147 -40.36 15.76 -15.72
C THR A 147 -40.76 17.01 -14.94
N ASN A 148 -41.12 16.85 -13.66
CA ASN A 148 -41.51 17.97 -12.82
C ASN A 148 -40.33 18.91 -12.50
N LEU A 149 -39.13 18.37 -12.32
CA LEU A 149 -37.91 19.18 -12.14
C LEU A 149 -37.65 20.08 -13.34
N LYS A 150 -37.73 19.52 -14.56
CA LYS A 150 -37.52 20.29 -15.79
C LYS A 150 -38.60 21.35 -16.00
N ALA A 151 -39.84 21.06 -15.63
CA ALA A 151 -40.95 21.98 -15.81
C ALA A 151 -40.97 23.14 -14.80
N HIS A 152 -40.47 22.95 -13.57
CA HIS A 152 -40.72 23.89 -12.47
C HIS A 152 -39.48 24.33 -11.68
N CYS A 153 -38.39 23.56 -11.70
CA CYS A 153 -37.27 23.74 -10.77
C CYS A 153 -35.92 24.04 -11.44
N THR A 154 -35.83 24.10 -12.76
CA THR A 154 -34.56 24.48 -13.43
C THR A 154 -34.32 25.99 -13.36
N ALA A 155 -33.06 26.39 -13.17
CA ALA A 155 -32.65 27.79 -13.34
C ALA A 155 -32.55 28.12 -14.85
N GLU A 156 -33.04 29.29 -15.26
CA GLU A 156 -33.18 29.68 -16.67
C GLU A 156 -32.24 30.83 -17.12
N SER A 157 -31.33 31.29 -16.26
CA SER A 157 -30.44 32.43 -16.58
C SER A 157 -29.11 32.00 -17.22
N ASP A 158 -28.58 32.85 -18.11
CA ASP A 158 -27.26 32.66 -18.74
C ASP A 158 -26.14 32.51 -17.71
N GLY A 159 -25.29 31.49 -17.89
CA GLY A 159 -24.16 31.18 -17.02
C GLY A 159 -24.48 30.31 -15.80
N LEU A 160 -25.74 29.91 -15.60
CA LEU A 160 -26.14 28.94 -14.57
C LEU A 160 -26.25 27.53 -15.15
N TRP A 161 -25.95 26.53 -14.33
CA TRP A 161 -26.12 25.13 -14.71
C TRP A 161 -27.14 24.41 -13.83
N ASN A 162 -27.79 23.42 -14.43
CA ASN A 162 -28.66 22.45 -13.78
C ASN A 162 -28.07 21.07 -14.02
N ARG A 163 -27.71 20.34 -12.96
CA ARG A 163 -27.11 19.01 -13.06
C ARG A 163 -27.95 17.99 -12.31
N LEU A 164 -28.19 16.84 -12.92
CA LEU A 164 -29.02 15.76 -12.43
C LEU A 164 -28.16 14.53 -12.15
N ILE A 165 -28.08 14.12 -10.89
CA ILE A 165 -27.43 12.87 -10.49
C ILE A 165 -28.47 11.77 -10.39
N VAL A 166 -28.25 10.67 -11.12
CA VAL A 166 -29.14 9.52 -11.16
C VAL A 166 -28.40 8.27 -10.68
N GLU A 167 -29.03 7.53 -9.78
CA GLU A 167 -28.50 6.28 -9.22
C GLU A 167 -28.97 5.05 -9.99
N LYS A 168 -28.19 3.97 -9.88
CA LYS A 168 -28.59 2.66 -10.40
C LYS A 168 -29.82 2.12 -9.63
N PRO A 169 -30.66 1.25 -10.24
CA PRO A 169 -30.54 0.65 -11.58
C PRO A 169 -31.07 1.54 -12.72
N PHE A 170 -30.40 1.46 -13.88
CA PHE A 170 -30.78 2.17 -15.11
C PHE A 170 -31.48 1.23 -16.09
N GLY A 171 -32.66 0.74 -15.71
CA GLY A 171 -33.36 -0.35 -16.41
C GLY A 171 -32.97 -1.74 -15.90
N LYS A 172 -33.61 -2.76 -16.45
CA LYS A 172 -33.35 -4.19 -16.19
C LYS A 172 -32.79 -4.93 -17.42
N ASP A 173 -32.88 -4.30 -18.58
CA ASP A 173 -32.48 -4.81 -19.89
C ASP A 173 -32.32 -3.61 -20.84
N LEU A 174 -31.96 -3.88 -22.10
CA LEU A 174 -31.80 -2.86 -23.14
C LEU A 174 -33.07 -2.03 -23.33
N ASP A 175 -34.24 -2.66 -23.46
CA ASP A 175 -35.48 -1.97 -23.80
C ASP A 175 -35.93 -1.01 -22.68
N SER A 176 -35.95 -1.51 -21.43
CA SER A 176 -36.29 -0.69 -20.27
C SER A 176 -35.28 0.41 -20.00
N SER A 177 -34.00 0.18 -20.30
CA SER A 177 -32.95 1.20 -20.20
C SER A 177 -33.13 2.29 -21.26
N GLU A 178 -33.46 1.92 -22.49
CA GLU A 178 -33.71 2.87 -23.59
C GLU A 178 -34.93 3.75 -23.31
N VAL A 179 -36.00 3.21 -22.73
CA VAL A 179 -37.17 4.00 -22.32
C VAL A 179 -36.76 5.09 -21.32
N LEU A 180 -36.01 4.73 -20.27
CA LEU A 180 -35.52 5.69 -19.28
C LEU A 180 -34.57 6.72 -19.91
N ALA A 181 -33.62 6.26 -20.74
CA ALA A 181 -32.65 7.13 -21.38
C ALA A 181 -33.30 8.13 -22.33
N LYS A 182 -34.24 7.67 -23.18
CA LYS A 182 -34.99 8.52 -24.09
C LYS A 182 -35.78 9.58 -23.34
N HIS A 183 -36.47 9.20 -22.26
CA HIS A 183 -37.20 10.14 -21.42
C HIS A 183 -36.29 11.22 -20.82
N LEU A 184 -35.18 10.81 -20.18
CA LEU A 184 -34.24 11.77 -19.57
C LEU A 184 -33.60 12.70 -20.62
N SER A 185 -33.19 12.15 -21.78
CA SER A 185 -32.58 12.93 -22.87
C SER A 185 -33.54 13.95 -23.51
N SER A 186 -34.86 13.72 -23.40
CA SER A 186 -35.86 14.68 -23.88
C SER A 186 -36.01 15.91 -22.96
N LEU A 187 -35.52 15.81 -21.73
CA LEU A 187 -35.65 16.84 -20.70
C LEU A 187 -34.32 17.56 -20.40
N PHE A 188 -33.23 16.80 -20.35
CA PHE A 188 -31.90 17.26 -19.98
C PHE A 188 -30.90 16.87 -21.07
N SER A 189 -29.95 17.76 -21.34
CA SER A 189 -28.83 17.45 -22.24
C SER A 189 -27.82 16.51 -21.55
N GLU A 190 -27.00 15.81 -22.33
CA GLU A 190 -26.10 14.78 -21.79
C GLU A 190 -25.05 15.34 -20.81
N ASP A 191 -24.63 16.60 -20.99
CA ASP A 191 -23.72 17.34 -20.08
C ASP A 191 -24.37 17.67 -18.72
N GLN A 192 -25.70 17.62 -18.64
CA GLN A 192 -26.46 17.84 -17.42
C GLN A 192 -26.73 16.54 -16.64
N ILE A 193 -26.58 15.37 -17.25
CA ILE A 193 -26.92 14.08 -16.63
C ILE A 193 -25.66 13.37 -16.12
N TYR A 194 -25.68 12.99 -14.85
CA TYR A 194 -24.59 12.33 -14.14
C TYR A 194 -25.07 10.99 -13.60
N ARG A 195 -24.86 9.91 -14.37
CA ARG A 195 -25.25 8.54 -13.98
C ARG A 195 -24.15 7.92 -13.13
N ILE A 196 -24.48 7.64 -11.87
CA ILE A 196 -23.50 7.10 -10.92
C ILE A 196 -23.25 5.61 -11.19
N ASP A 197 -21.99 5.31 -11.43
CA ASP A 197 -21.36 4.06 -11.05
C ASP A 197 -20.28 4.37 -10.01
N HIS A 198 -20.57 4.08 -8.74
CA HIS A 198 -19.65 4.41 -7.64
C HIS A 198 -18.30 3.68 -7.72
N TYR A 199 -18.11 2.66 -8.55
CA TYR A 199 -16.79 2.06 -8.75
C TYR A 199 -15.85 2.98 -9.54
N LEU A 200 -16.38 3.83 -10.43
CA LEU A 200 -15.59 4.85 -11.14
C LEU A 200 -15.02 5.92 -10.21
N GLY A 201 -15.63 6.12 -9.04
CA GLY A 201 -15.12 7.01 -7.99
C GLY A 201 -13.99 6.40 -7.14
N LYS A 202 -13.64 5.13 -7.33
CA LYS A 202 -12.60 4.48 -6.52
C LYS A 202 -11.21 4.79 -7.04
N GLU A 203 -10.31 5.11 -6.11
CA GLU A 203 -8.90 5.45 -6.37
C GLU A 203 -8.22 4.52 -7.38
N MET A 204 -8.28 3.22 -7.13
CA MET A 204 -7.59 2.22 -7.95
C MET A 204 -8.19 2.06 -9.35
N VAL A 205 -9.46 2.41 -9.53
CA VAL A 205 -10.13 2.40 -10.84
C VAL A 205 -9.69 3.62 -11.64
N GLN A 206 -9.58 4.79 -11.03
CA GLN A 206 -9.05 6.00 -11.67
C GLN A 206 -7.57 5.83 -12.06
N ASN A 207 -6.79 5.16 -11.21
CA ASN A 207 -5.38 4.89 -11.47
C ASN A 207 -5.13 4.01 -12.71
N VAL A 208 -6.12 3.28 -13.23
CA VAL A 208 -5.96 2.45 -14.44
C VAL A 208 -5.49 3.29 -15.63
N VAL A 209 -6.08 4.47 -15.84
CA VAL A 209 -5.75 5.35 -16.98
C VAL A 209 -4.29 5.82 -16.88
N VAL A 210 -3.88 6.27 -15.69
CA VAL A 210 -2.51 6.73 -15.42
C VAL A 210 -1.52 5.58 -15.56
N LEU A 211 -1.81 4.42 -14.95
CA LEU A 211 -0.96 3.23 -15.01
C LEU A 211 -0.67 2.83 -16.46
N ARG A 212 -1.70 2.81 -17.31
CA ARG A 212 -1.58 2.39 -18.71
C ARG A 212 -0.87 3.39 -19.59
N PHE A 213 -1.25 4.67 -19.52
CA PHE A 213 -0.87 5.65 -20.54
C PHE A 213 0.29 6.57 -20.12
N ALA A 214 0.63 6.65 -18.83
CA ALA A 214 1.79 7.41 -18.35
C ALA A 214 3.08 6.57 -18.25
N ASN A 215 2.98 5.23 -18.26
CA ASN A 215 4.12 4.35 -18.03
C ASN A 215 4.54 3.60 -19.30
N ARG A 216 5.74 3.93 -19.80
CA ARG A 216 6.30 3.30 -21.01
C ARG A 216 6.46 1.79 -20.89
N VAL A 217 6.68 1.27 -19.68
CA VAL A 217 6.88 -0.17 -19.41
C VAL A 217 5.62 -0.98 -19.74
N PHE A 218 4.42 -0.46 -19.45
CA PHE A 218 3.17 -1.19 -19.67
C PHE A 218 2.63 -1.04 -21.09
N SER A 219 2.89 0.09 -21.75
CA SER A 219 2.41 0.38 -23.11
C SER A 219 2.65 -0.75 -24.14
N PRO A 220 3.85 -1.35 -24.29
CA PRO A 220 4.09 -2.42 -25.26
C PRO A 220 3.55 -3.79 -24.80
N LEU A 221 3.32 -3.98 -23.50
CA LEU A 221 2.83 -5.24 -22.92
C LEU A 221 1.30 -5.34 -22.98
N TRP A 222 0.60 -4.25 -23.28
CA TRP A 222 -0.86 -4.15 -23.13
C TRP A 222 -1.64 -4.60 -24.37
N ASN A 223 -1.39 -5.81 -24.86
CA ASN A 223 -2.02 -6.35 -26.08
C ASN A 223 -2.07 -7.88 -26.06
N ARG A 224 -2.78 -8.45 -27.04
CA ARG A 224 -2.93 -9.89 -27.27
C ARG A 224 -1.63 -10.65 -27.46
N ASP A 225 -0.52 -10.01 -27.82
CA ASP A 225 0.75 -10.71 -28.01
C ASP A 225 1.34 -11.14 -26.67
N ASN A 226 1.15 -10.31 -25.64
CA ASN A 226 1.73 -10.51 -24.31
C ASN A 226 0.70 -10.97 -23.27
N ILE A 227 -0.56 -10.57 -23.37
CA ILE A 227 -1.62 -10.91 -22.41
C ILE A 227 -2.31 -12.20 -22.83
N ALA A 228 -2.43 -13.14 -21.89
CA ALA A 228 -3.14 -14.40 -22.09
C ALA A 228 -4.63 -14.26 -21.75
N ASN A 229 -4.95 -13.61 -20.63
CA ASN A 229 -6.32 -13.34 -20.19
C ASN A 229 -6.35 -12.17 -19.19
N VAL A 230 -7.54 -11.59 -19.02
CA VAL A 230 -7.81 -10.57 -18.01
C VAL A 230 -8.95 -11.07 -17.11
N VAL A 231 -8.75 -11.04 -15.79
CA VAL A 231 -9.75 -11.46 -14.81
C VAL A 231 -10.17 -10.27 -13.95
N VAL A 232 -11.45 -9.93 -13.97
CA VAL A 232 -12.05 -8.92 -13.08
C VAL A 232 -12.91 -9.64 -12.05
N THR A 233 -12.55 -9.51 -10.77
CA THR A 233 -13.18 -10.23 -9.67
C THR A 233 -13.88 -9.27 -8.73
N PHE A 234 -15.14 -9.58 -8.38
CA PHE A 234 -15.87 -8.99 -7.26
C PHE A 234 -16.36 -10.11 -6.33
N LYS A 235 -16.12 -9.94 -5.02
CA LYS A 235 -16.51 -10.91 -4.00
C LYS A 235 -17.01 -10.17 -2.77
N GLU A 236 -18.09 -10.67 -2.20
CA GLU A 236 -18.61 -10.27 -0.90
C GLU A 236 -18.70 -11.48 0.02
N ASN A 237 -18.36 -11.28 1.29
CA ASN A 237 -18.42 -12.32 2.32
C ASN A 237 -19.74 -12.36 3.10
N PHE A 238 -20.70 -11.52 2.70
CA PHE A 238 -22.06 -11.49 3.23
C PHE A 238 -23.07 -11.90 2.15
N GLY A 239 -24.24 -12.38 2.57
CA GLY A 239 -25.33 -12.78 1.69
C GLY A 239 -26.21 -11.59 1.30
N THR A 240 -27.52 -11.81 1.16
CA THR A 240 -28.50 -10.72 0.92
C THR A 240 -29.00 -10.02 2.18
N GLU A 241 -28.67 -10.52 3.37
CA GLU A 241 -28.93 -9.87 4.67
C GLU A 241 -30.37 -9.34 4.82
N GLY A 242 -31.38 -10.16 4.46
CA GLY A 242 -32.80 -9.80 4.56
C GLY A 242 -33.32 -8.87 3.45
N ARG A 243 -32.49 -8.58 2.44
CA ARG A 243 -32.88 -7.86 1.21
C ARG A 243 -33.02 -8.79 0.01
N GLY A 244 -33.21 -10.09 0.25
CA GLY A 244 -33.30 -11.11 -0.79
C GLY A 244 -34.37 -10.82 -1.84
N GLY A 245 -35.57 -10.39 -1.43
CA GLY A 245 -36.67 -10.08 -2.35
C GLY A 245 -36.38 -8.93 -3.33
N TYR A 246 -35.65 -7.89 -2.89
CA TYR A 246 -35.19 -6.84 -3.81
C TYR A 246 -34.10 -7.34 -4.75
N PHE A 247 -33.16 -8.14 -4.24
CA PHE A 247 -32.07 -8.71 -5.05
C PHE A 247 -32.59 -9.71 -6.08
N ASP A 248 -33.68 -10.42 -5.78
CA ASP A 248 -34.30 -11.44 -6.64
C ASP A 248 -34.76 -10.87 -7.99
N GLU A 249 -35.19 -9.61 -8.02
CA GLU A 249 -35.62 -8.96 -9.26
C GLU A 249 -34.48 -8.62 -10.24
N PHE A 250 -33.22 -8.68 -9.79
CA PHE A 250 -32.07 -8.22 -10.58
C PHE A 250 -30.99 -9.29 -10.73
N GLY A 251 -30.65 -9.99 -9.65
CA GLY A 251 -29.55 -10.95 -9.60
C GLY A 251 -28.17 -10.31 -9.72
N ILE A 252 -27.13 -11.15 -9.57
CA ILE A 252 -25.73 -10.67 -9.50
C ILE A 252 -25.23 -10.05 -10.80
N ILE A 253 -25.77 -10.48 -11.95
CA ILE A 253 -25.35 -9.99 -13.27
C ILE A 253 -25.70 -8.50 -13.41
N ARG A 254 -26.96 -8.14 -13.09
CA ARG A 254 -27.44 -6.74 -13.15
C ARG A 254 -26.92 -5.90 -11.99
N ASP A 255 -26.78 -6.49 -10.81
CA ASP A 255 -26.32 -5.75 -9.62
C ASP A 255 -24.85 -5.28 -9.76
N VAL A 256 -23.97 -6.13 -10.34
CA VAL A 256 -22.52 -5.91 -10.28
C VAL A 256 -21.78 -6.08 -11.62
N MET A 257 -22.11 -7.10 -12.44
CA MET A 257 -21.32 -7.40 -13.65
C MET A 257 -21.57 -6.40 -14.78
N GLN A 258 -22.85 -6.11 -15.08
CA GLN A 258 -23.26 -5.24 -16.18
C GLN A 258 -22.78 -3.79 -15.98
N ASN A 259 -22.64 -3.36 -14.72
CA ASN A 259 -22.15 -2.03 -14.35
C ASN A 259 -20.68 -2.06 -13.92
N HIS A 260 -20.40 -2.29 -12.64
CA HIS A 260 -19.10 -2.09 -12.00
C HIS A 260 -17.96 -2.83 -12.70
N LEU A 261 -18.15 -4.13 -13.00
CA LEU A 261 -17.08 -4.91 -13.62
C LEU A 261 -16.87 -4.54 -15.08
N LEU A 262 -17.95 -4.27 -15.81
CA LEU A 262 -17.86 -3.83 -17.20
C LEU A 262 -17.19 -2.47 -17.32
N GLN A 263 -17.50 -1.53 -16.41
CA GLN A 263 -16.85 -0.22 -16.34
C GLN A 263 -15.34 -0.33 -16.14
N ILE A 264 -14.91 -1.17 -15.20
CA ILE A 264 -13.47 -1.45 -14.98
C ILE A 264 -12.84 -2.11 -16.21
N LEU A 265 -13.55 -3.05 -16.85
CA LEU A 265 -13.11 -3.71 -18.07
C LEU A 265 -12.88 -2.69 -19.19
N CYS A 266 -13.81 -1.77 -19.43
CA CYS A 266 -13.67 -0.73 -20.45
C CYS A 266 -12.40 0.10 -20.24
N LEU A 267 -12.09 0.49 -19.00
CA LEU A 267 -10.86 1.23 -18.69
C LEU A 267 -9.58 0.42 -18.92
N ILE A 268 -9.63 -0.91 -18.77
CA ILE A 268 -8.52 -1.81 -19.09
C ILE A 268 -8.36 -1.99 -20.59
N ALA A 269 -9.47 -2.08 -21.32
CA ALA A 269 -9.48 -2.46 -22.73
C ALA A 269 -9.38 -1.29 -23.70
N MET A 270 -9.77 -0.07 -23.30
CA MET A 270 -9.82 1.12 -24.18
C MET A 270 -8.47 1.44 -24.83
N GLU A 271 -8.49 2.02 -26.03
CA GLU A 271 -7.28 2.58 -26.62
C GLU A 271 -6.82 3.83 -25.88
N ARG A 272 -5.65 4.35 -26.25
CA ARG A 272 -5.18 5.61 -25.70
C ARG A 272 -6.09 6.74 -26.20
N PRO A 273 -6.75 7.50 -25.30
CA PRO A 273 -7.59 8.61 -25.70
C PRO A 273 -6.73 9.75 -26.27
N ILE A 274 -7.35 10.61 -27.07
CA ILE A 274 -6.69 11.77 -27.69
C ILE A 274 -6.19 12.74 -26.61
N SER A 275 -6.99 12.95 -25.57
CA SER A 275 -6.67 13.78 -24.42
C SER A 275 -7.26 13.23 -23.11
N MET A 276 -7.12 13.98 -22.01
CA MET A 276 -7.76 13.67 -20.72
C MET A 276 -9.17 14.28 -20.59
N GLU A 277 -9.71 14.87 -21.67
CA GLU A 277 -11.07 15.39 -21.69
C GLU A 277 -12.12 14.28 -21.51
N ALA A 278 -13.24 14.62 -20.88
CA ALA A 278 -14.27 13.65 -20.50
C ALA A 278 -14.87 12.89 -21.69
N ASN A 279 -15.04 13.55 -22.84
CA ASN A 279 -15.59 12.89 -24.03
C ASN A 279 -14.59 11.95 -24.68
N ASP A 280 -13.31 12.34 -24.79
CA ASP A 280 -12.28 11.51 -25.42
C ASP A 280 -12.08 10.18 -24.68
N ILE A 281 -12.14 10.21 -23.34
CA ILE A 281 -12.08 8.99 -22.52
C ILE A 281 -13.33 8.13 -22.73
N ARG A 282 -14.52 8.75 -22.69
CA ARG A 282 -15.80 8.04 -22.85
C ARG A 282 -15.98 7.45 -24.25
N ASP A 283 -15.49 8.13 -25.29
CA ASP A 283 -15.52 7.63 -26.67
C ASP A 283 -14.71 6.33 -26.82
N GLU A 284 -13.53 6.27 -26.22
CA GLU A 284 -12.71 5.05 -26.24
C GLU A 284 -13.32 3.91 -25.40
N LYS A 285 -14.03 4.21 -24.30
CA LYS A 285 -14.82 3.21 -23.55
C LYS A 285 -15.95 2.65 -24.41
N VAL A 286 -16.72 3.51 -25.07
CA VAL A 286 -17.84 3.10 -25.94
C VAL A 286 -17.35 2.29 -27.15
N LYS A 287 -16.21 2.66 -27.74
CA LYS A 287 -15.59 1.92 -28.83
C LYS A 287 -15.26 0.48 -28.46
N VAL A 288 -14.76 0.24 -27.25
CA VAL A 288 -14.55 -1.13 -26.73
C VAL A 288 -15.88 -1.88 -26.66
N LEU A 289 -16.91 -1.28 -26.07
CA LEU A 289 -18.21 -1.93 -25.91
C LEU A 289 -18.85 -2.29 -27.25
N ARG A 290 -18.69 -1.43 -28.27
CA ARG A 290 -19.16 -1.71 -29.63
C ARG A 290 -18.42 -2.90 -30.27
N CYS A 291 -17.16 -3.10 -29.92
CA CYS A 291 -16.37 -4.27 -30.33
C CYS A 291 -16.67 -5.53 -29.49
N MET A 292 -17.52 -5.47 -28.46
CA MET A 292 -17.86 -6.64 -27.67
C MET A 292 -18.98 -7.47 -28.30
N ARG A 293 -18.77 -8.79 -28.29
CA ARG A 293 -19.81 -9.77 -28.64
C ARG A 293 -20.92 -9.77 -27.58
N PRO A 294 -22.19 -9.95 -27.96
CA PRO A 294 -23.23 -10.27 -26.99
C PRO A 294 -22.89 -11.56 -26.23
N LEU A 295 -23.16 -11.56 -24.93
CA LEU A 295 -22.91 -12.70 -24.05
C LEU A 295 -23.90 -13.82 -24.38
N SER A 296 -23.37 -15.05 -24.53
CA SER A 296 -24.15 -16.26 -24.76
C SER A 296 -24.26 -17.11 -23.49
N LEU A 297 -25.15 -18.11 -23.48
CA LEU A 297 -25.24 -19.05 -22.36
C LEU A 297 -23.99 -19.94 -22.21
N ASP A 298 -23.30 -20.25 -23.31
CA ASP A 298 -22.09 -21.09 -23.29
C ASP A 298 -20.88 -20.38 -22.65
N ASP A 299 -20.95 -19.04 -22.61
CA ASP A 299 -19.94 -18.14 -22.08
C ASP A 299 -20.24 -17.69 -20.64
N VAL A 300 -21.25 -18.28 -19.97
CA VAL A 300 -21.60 -17.93 -18.58
C VAL A 300 -21.84 -19.17 -17.73
N VAL A 301 -21.32 -19.14 -16.50
CA VAL A 301 -21.65 -20.11 -15.46
C VAL A 301 -22.25 -19.36 -14.28
N VAL A 302 -23.42 -19.80 -13.85
CA VAL A 302 -24.21 -19.18 -12.77
C VAL A 302 -24.29 -20.08 -11.54
N GLY A 303 -24.36 -19.49 -10.36
CA GLY A 303 -24.46 -20.22 -9.08
C GLY A 303 -25.34 -19.52 -8.06
N GLN A 304 -25.81 -20.29 -7.06
CA GLN A 304 -26.63 -19.82 -5.96
C GLN A 304 -26.11 -20.37 -4.62
N TYR A 305 -25.94 -19.51 -3.61
CA TYR A 305 -25.39 -19.96 -2.33
C TYR A 305 -26.41 -20.75 -1.51
N VAL A 306 -25.94 -21.83 -0.89
CA VAL A 306 -26.71 -22.68 0.02
C VAL A 306 -26.14 -22.59 1.43
N ALA A 307 -26.95 -23.01 2.41
CA ALA A 307 -26.52 -23.06 3.80
C ALA A 307 -25.25 -23.91 3.93
N ASP A 308 -24.32 -23.46 4.78
CA ASP A 308 -23.15 -24.25 5.15
C ASP A 308 -23.37 -24.82 6.57
N PRO A 309 -23.44 -26.16 6.72
CA PRO A 309 -23.67 -26.82 8.00
C PRO A 309 -22.61 -26.50 9.07
N GLU A 310 -21.36 -26.16 8.67
CA GLU A 310 -20.27 -25.93 9.61
C GLU A 310 -20.30 -24.52 10.23
N ASN A 311 -20.81 -23.53 9.50
CA ASN A 311 -20.78 -22.12 9.91
C ASN A 311 -22.17 -21.59 10.35
N GLY A 312 -23.22 -22.39 10.19
CA GLY A 312 -24.58 -22.06 10.61
C GLY A 312 -25.22 -20.89 9.86
N LYS A 313 -24.68 -20.51 8.70
CA LYS A 313 -25.22 -19.42 7.87
C LYS A 313 -26.33 -19.92 6.95
N PRO A 314 -27.45 -19.18 6.82
CA PRO A 314 -28.56 -19.56 5.95
C PRO A 314 -28.19 -19.46 4.47
N GLY A 315 -28.83 -20.28 3.64
CA GLY A 315 -28.79 -20.22 2.18
C GLY A 315 -29.64 -19.07 1.62
N TYR A 316 -29.61 -18.90 0.30
CA TYR A 316 -30.37 -17.82 -0.35
C TYR A 316 -31.88 -18.03 -0.24
N LEU A 317 -32.34 -19.26 -0.42
CA LEU A 317 -33.75 -19.65 -0.36
C LEU A 317 -34.30 -19.71 1.08
N ASP A 318 -33.43 -19.62 2.09
CA ASP A 318 -33.83 -19.55 3.50
C ASP A 318 -34.24 -18.12 3.91
N ASP A 319 -33.95 -17.11 3.08
CA ASP A 319 -34.43 -15.74 3.30
C ASP A 319 -35.95 -15.67 3.01
N PRO A 320 -36.80 -15.34 4.00
CA PRO A 320 -38.25 -15.37 3.85
C PRO A 320 -38.78 -14.35 2.82
N THR A 321 -37.94 -13.39 2.40
CA THR A 321 -38.28 -12.42 1.36
C THR A 321 -38.06 -12.96 -0.06
N VAL A 322 -37.41 -14.12 -0.21
CA VAL A 322 -37.10 -14.75 -1.49
C VAL A 322 -38.15 -15.82 -1.83
N PRO A 323 -38.63 -15.90 -3.08
CA PRO A 323 -39.51 -16.98 -3.51
C PRO A 323 -38.84 -18.36 -3.36
N ALA A 324 -39.54 -19.35 -2.78
CA ALA A 324 -38.98 -20.68 -2.46
C ALA A 324 -38.41 -21.48 -3.64
N GLY A 325 -38.76 -21.11 -4.89
CA GLY A 325 -38.24 -21.72 -6.12
C GLY A 325 -37.42 -20.75 -6.98
N SER A 326 -36.84 -19.71 -6.36
CA SER A 326 -36.03 -18.73 -7.07
C SER A 326 -34.78 -19.38 -7.68
N ILE A 327 -34.56 -19.09 -8.96
CA ILE A 327 -33.37 -19.48 -9.72
C ILE A 327 -32.41 -18.30 -9.90
N THR A 328 -32.59 -17.22 -9.11
CA THR A 328 -31.78 -16.02 -9.24
C THR A 328 -30.32 -16.32 -8.90
N PRO A 329 -29.38 -15.95 -9.79
CA PRO A 329 -27.97 -16.20 -9.56
C PRO A 329 -27.41 -15.20 -8.54
N THR A 330 -26.78 -15.75 -7.48
CA THR A 330 -26.01 -14.97 -6.48
C THR A 330 -24.51 -14.97 -6.79
N TYR A 331 -24.09 -15.80 -7.74
CA TYR A 331 -22.75 -15.87 -8.32
C TYR A 331 -22.87 -16.01 -9.84
N ALA A 332 -21.98 -15.36 -10.60
CA ALA A 332 -21.72 -15.75 -11.97
C ALA A 332 -20.28 -15.44 -12.39
N VAL A 333 -19.78 -16.25 -13.33
CA VAL A 333 -18.56 -15.99 -14.10
C VAL A 333 -18.93 -15.98 -15.58
N ALA A 334 -18.44 -14.98 -16.31
CA ALA A 334 -18.69 -14.83 -17.74
C ALA A 334 -17.38 -14.55 -18.50
N ALA A 335 -17.32 -15.03 -19.74
CA ALA A 335 -16.26 -14.71 -20.70
C ALA A 335 -16.75 -13.65 -21.67
N LEU A 336 -16.06 -12.51 -21.71
CA LEU A 336 -16.30 -11.44 -22.67
C LEU A 336 -15.13 -11.35 -23.65
N TYR A 337 -15.43 -11.03 -24.90
CA TYR A 337 -14.43 -10.88 -25.96
C TYR A 337 -14.59 -9.53 -26.64
N VAL A 338 -13.46 -8.86 -26.87
CA VAL A 338 -13.38 -7.57 -27.59
C VAL A 338 -12.74 -7.83 -28.95
N ASP A 339 -13.53 -7.75 -30.01
CA ASP A 339 -13.11 -8.00 -31.39
C ASP A 339 -12.47 -6.76 -31.99
N ASN A 340 -11.21 -6.52 -31.60
CA ASN A 340 -10.35 -5.52 -32.21
C ASN A 340 -8.91 -6.03 -32.32
N GLU A 341 -8.04 -5.28 -32.99
CA GLU A 341 -6.65 -5.66 -33.21
C GLU A 341 -5.90 -5.96 -31.90
N ARG A 342 -6.12 -5.14 -30.86
CA ARG A 342 -5.43 -5.25 -29.57
C ARG A 342 -5.82 -6.50 -28.80
N TRP A 343 -7.08 -6.91 -28.84
CA TRP A 343 -7.66 -7.91 -27.92
C TRP A 343 -8.17 -9.18 -28.59
N GLN A 344 -8.04 -9.31 -29.92
CA GLN A 344 -8.50 -10.49 -30.65
C GLN A 344 -8.06 -11.81 -29.99
N GLY A 345 -9.03 -12.61 -29.56
CA GLY A 345 -8.83 -13.92 -28.95
C GLY A 345 -8.43 -13.92 -27.47
N VAL A 346 -8.28 -12.75 -26.83
CA VAL A 346 -8.01 -12.65 -25.38
C VAL A 346 -9.33 -12.67 -24.61
N PRO A 347 -9.58 -13.64 -23.72
CA PRO A 347 -10.78 -13.66 -22.90
C PRO A 347 -10.68 -12.68 -21.72
N PHE A 348 -11.73 -11.88 -21.56
CA PHE A 348 -12.00 -11.09 -20.36
C PHE A 348 -12.96 -11.85 -19.47
N ILE A 349 -12.42 -12.44 -18.41
CA ILE A 349 -13.16 -13.22 -17.43
C ILE A 349 -13.68 -12.29 -16.35
N VAL A 350 -14.99 -12.08 -16.28
CA VAL A 350 -15.63 -11.30 -15.22
C VAL A 350 -16.31 -12.26 -14.25
N ARG A 351 -16.04 -12.15 -12.95
CA ARG A 351 -16.71 -12.96 -11.93
C ARG A 351 -17.19 -12.10 -10.76
N ALA A 352 -18.42 -12.33 -10.35
CA ALA A 352 -19.02 -11.67 -9.21
C ALA A 352 -19.81 -12.65 -8.36
N GLY A 353 -19.75 -12.53 -7.03
CA GLY A 353 -20.60 -13.31 -6.16
C GLY A 353 -20.71 -12.81 -4.72
N LYS A 354 -21.84 -13.18 -4.09
CA LYS A 354 -22.12 -12.98 -2.65
C LYS A 354 -21.87 -14.26 -1.86
N ALA A 355 -21.78 -14.14 -0.54
CA ALA A 355 -21.55 -15.25 0.38
C ALA A 355 -20.29 -16.07 0.05
N LEU A 356 -19.20 -15.41 -0.33
CA LEU A 356 -17.90 -16.03 -0.60
C LEU A 356 -16.97 -15.91 0.62
N ASN A 357 -15.76 -16.45 0.54
CA ASN A 357 -14.81 -16.45 1.66
C ASN A 357 -14.30 -15.07 2.11
N GLU A 358 -14.34 -14.05 1.25
CA GLU A 358 -13.71 -12.75 1.50
C GLU A 358 -14.42 -11.62 0.74
N LYS A 359 -14.30 -10.39 1.25
CA LYS A 359 -14.64 -9.19 0.49
C LYS A 359 -13.44 -8.79 -0.36
N LYS A 360 -13.58 -8.74 -1.69
CA LYS A 360 -12.50 -8.37 -2.60
C LYS A 360 -13.01 -7.83 -3.94
N CYS A 361 -12.44 -6.74 -4.41
CA CYS A 361 -12.52 -6.32 -5.80
C CYS A 361 -11.10 -6.18 -6.36
N GLU A 362 -10.81 -6.85 -7.47
CA GLU A 362 -9.45 -6.92 -8.02
C GLU A 362 -9.50 -7.15 -9.54
N VAL A 363 -8.55 -6.54 -10.24
CA VAL A 363 -8.23 -6.81 -11.63
C VAL A 363 -6.91 -7.57 -11.68
N ARG A 364 -6.87 -8.66 -12.45
CA ARG A 364 -5.67 -9.45 -12.71
C ARG A 364 -5.45 -9.59 -14.21
N ILE A 365 -4.29 -9.16 -14.67
CA ILE A 365 -3.85 -9.30 -16.06
C ILE A 365 -2.78 -10.38 -16.06
N GLN A 366 -3.09 -11.54 -16.64
CA GLN A 366 -2.17 -12.67 -16.70
C GLN A 366 -1.46 -12.66 -18.06
N PHE A 367 -0.13 -12.58 -18.04
CA PHE A 367 0.70 -12.60 -19.24
C PHE A 367 0.87 -14.02 -19.77
N LYS A 368 1.25 -14.16 -21.05
CA LYS A 368 1.59 -15.45 -21.65
C LYS A 368 2.87 -16.04 -21.06
N ASP A 369 3.04 -17.33 -21.31
CA ASP A 369 4.25 -18.06 -20.95
C ASP A 369 5.46 -17.53 -21.74
N VAL A 370 6.65 -17.56 -21.13
CA VAL A 370 7.90 -17.20 -21.80
C VAL A 370 8.23 -18.26 -22.84
N ILE A 371 8.56 -17.85 -24.06
CA ILE A 371 8.94 -18.74 -25.16
C ILE A 371 10.35 -19.29 -24.92
N ALA A 372 10.57 -20.58 -25.19
CA ALA A 372 11.86 -21.27 -25.09
C ALA A 372 12.49 -21.17 -23.68
N ASP A 373 11.76 -21.67 -22.68
CA ASP A 373 12.23 -21.68 -21.30
C ASP A 373 13.53 -22.51 -21.15
N ILE A 374 14.55 -21.87 -20.57
CA ILE A 374 15.85 -22.48 -20.24
C ILE A 374 15.86 -23.11 -18.83
N LEU A 375 14.81 -22.85 -18.05
CA LEU A 375 14.64 -23.37 -16.70
C LEU A 375 13.89 -24.72 -16.74
N PRO A 376 14.01 -25.55 -15.68
CA PRO A 376 13.34 -26.85 -15.64
C PRO A 376 11.82 -26.72 -15.84
N SER A 377 11.24 -27.66 -16.58
CA SER A 377 9.80 -27.68 -16.86
C SER A 377 8.97 -27.56 -15.59
N GLY A 378 8.03 -26.60 -15.57
CA GLY A 378 7.18 -26.31 -14.42
C GLY A 378 7.80 -25.40 -13.35
N ALA A 379 9.01 -24.89 -13.57
CA ALA A 379 9.65 -23.91 -12.67
C ALA A 379 9.24 -22.47 -12.96
N VAL A 380 8.76 -22.16 -14.17
CA VAL A 380 8.33 -20.83 -14.60
C VAL A 380 6.81 -20.75 -14.65
N HIS A 381 6.28 -19.70 -14.05
CA HIS A 381 4.85 -19.40 -14.04
C HIS A 381 4.58 -18.07 -14.74
N ARG A 382 3.35 -17.90 -15.21
CA ARG A 382 2.91 -16.66 -15.87
C ARG A 382 3.07 -15.46 -14.96
N ASN A 383 3.60 -14.39 -15.52
CA ASN A 383 3.63 -13.11 -14.81
C ASN A 383 2.20 -12.57 -14.69
N GLU A 384 1.93 -11.80 -13.64
CA GLU A 384 0.60 -11.23 -13.41
C GLU A 384 0.72 -9.79 -12.92
N LEU A 385 0.03 -8.86 -13.56
CA LEU A 385 -0.18 -7.52 -13.03
C LEU A 385 -1.52 -7.49 -12.30
N VAL A 386 -1.51 -7.10 -11.03
CA VAL A 386 -2.69 -7.12 -10.17
C VAL A 386 -2.98 -5.74 -9.61
N LEU A 387 -4.21 -5.27 -9.81
CA LEU A 387 -4.74 -4.04 -9.24
C LEU A 387 -5.86 -4.41 -8.28
N ARG A 388 -5.56 -4.39 -6.97
CA ARG A 388 -6.54 -4.64 -5.92
C ARG A 388 -7.27 -3.35 -5.61
N VAL A 389 -8.53 -3.27 -6.01
CA VAL A 389 -9.41 -2.10 -5.83
C VAL A 389 -9.87 -1.96 -4.39
N GLN A 390 -10.21 -3.08 -3.74
CA GLN A 390 -10.55 -3.10 -2.30
C GLN A 390 -10.55 -4.54 -1.76
N PRO A 391 -10.38 -4.75 -0.45
CA PRO A 391 -9.80 -3.83 0.53
C PRO A 391 -8.28 -3.72 0.37
N ASN A 392 -7.64 -2.78 1.08
CA ASN A 392 -6.20 -2.56 1.05
C ASN A 392 -5.67 -2.34 -0.38
N GLU A 393 -6.04 -1.21 -0.93
CA GLU A 393 -5.68 -0.70 -2.26
C GLU A 393 -4.20 -0.96 -2.56
N ALA A 394 -3.93 -1.68 -3.65
CA ALA A 394 -2.58 -2.05 -4.02
C ALA A 394 -2.44 -2.30 -5.53
N VAL A 395 -1.24 -2.05 -6.04
CA VAL A 395 -0.78 -2.53 -7.35
C VAL A 395 0.43 -3.40 -7.13
N TYR A 396 0.43 -4.61 -7.66
CA TYR A 396 1.61 -5.48 -7.59
C TYR A 396 1.78 -6.30 -8.86
N MET A 397 3.04 -6.55 -9.22
CA MET A 397 3.40 -7.37 -10.38
C MET A 397 4.09 -8.64 -9.90
N LYS A 398 3.46 -9.78 -10.13
CA LYS A 398 4.05 -11.10 -9.93
C LYS A 398 5.00 -11.42 -11.06
N LEU A 399 6.20 -11.86 -10.71
CA LEU A 399 7.26 -12.21 -11.64
C LEU A 399 8.11 -13.35 -11.08
N MET A 400 8.95 -13.93 -11.94
CA MET A 400 9.92 -14.95 -11.53
C MET A 400 11.23 -14.29 -11.10
N THR A 401 11.75 -14.68 -9.94
CA THR A 401 13.10 -14.30 -9.48
C THR A 401 13.93 -15.54 -9.14
N LYS A 402 15.25 -15.39 -9.04
CA LYS A 402 16.11 -16.45 -8.48
C LYS A 402 15.72 -16.67 -7.02
N ARG A 403 15.37 -17.91 -6.67
CA ARG A 403 15.15 -18.36 -5.28
C ARG A 403 16.30 -17.87 -4.39
N PRO A 404 16.04 -17.08 -3.34
CA PRO A 404 17.07 -16.64 -2.43
C PRO A 404 17.82 -17.82 -1.82
N GLY A 405 19.15 -17.84 -1.95
CA GLY A 405 20.00 -18.91 -1.46
C GLY A 405 21.01 -19.41 -2.48
N MET A 406 21.50 -20.63 -2.25
CA MET A 406 22.64 -21.22 -2.97
C MET A 406 22.27 -21.86 -4.32
N GLY A 407 20.99 -22.13 -4.57
CA GLY A 407 20.51 -22.72 -5.82
C GLY A 407 20.26 -21.69 -6.94
N PHE A 408 20.04 -22.17 -8.16
CA PHE A 408 19.62 -21.36 -9.32
C PHE A 408 18.13 -21.54 -9.69
N GLY A 409 17.34 -22.18 -8.81
CA GLY A 409 15.91 -22.36 -9.05
C GLY A 409 15.18 -21.02 -9.12
N ALA A 410 14.15 -20.94 -9.96
CA ALA A 410 13.24 -19.81 -10.01
C ALA A 410 12.13 -19.95 -8.95
N GLU A 411 11.59 -18.83 -8.50
CA GLU A 411 10.47 -18.74 -7.57
C GLU A 411 9.61 -17.50 -7.92
N GLU A 412 8.29 -17.62 -7.77
CA GLU A 412 7.36 -16.49 -7.93
C GLU A 412 7.55 -15.49 -6.78
N THR A 413 7.68 -14.21 -7.11
CA THR A 413 7.70 -13.09 -6.15
C THR A 413 6.94 -11.90 -6.73
N GLU A 414 6.92 -10.77 -6.02
CA GLU A 414 6.20 -9.57 -6.43
C GLU A 414 7.01 -8.28 -6.29
N LEU A 415 6.72 -7.32 -7.17
CA LEU A 415 6.98 -5.91 -6.96
C LEU A 415 5.68 -5.28 -6.44
N ASP A 416 5.67 -4.79 -5.19
CA ASP A 416 4.46 -4.35 -4.49
C ASP A 416 4.41 -2.85 -4.22
N LEU A 417 3.26 -2.24 -4.53
CA LEU A 417 2.85 -0.91 -4.09
C LEU A 417 1.52 -1.03 -3.35
N THR A 418 1.59 -1.25 -2.03
CA THR A 418 0.43 -1.17 -1.13
C THR A 418 0.24 0.27 -0.62
N TYR A 419 -0.91 0.88 -0.90
CA TYR A 419 -1.17 2.31 -0.62
C TYR A 419 -1.08 2.63 0.86
N ASN A 420 -1.73 1.84 1.71
CA ASN A 420 -1.71 2.04 3.17
C ASN A 420 -0.31 1.98 3.80
N ARG A 421 0.67 1.38 3.11
CA ARG A 421 2.07 1.33 3.57
C ARG A 421 2.91 2.44 2.98
N ARG A 422 2.67 2.79 1.72
CA ARG A 422 3.46 3.79 1.01
C ARG A 422 3.02 5.22 1.29
N PHE A 423 1.72 5.42 1.55
CA PHE A 423 1.05 6.71 1.75
C PHE A 423 0.32 6.71 3.10
N THR A 424 1.06 6.48 4.19
CA THR A 424 0.50 6.31 5.55
C THR A 424 -0.32 7.48 6.06
N ASP A 425 -0.01 8.69 5.61
CA ASP A 425 -0.65 9.93 6.07
C ASP A 425 -1.75 10.43 5.12
N LEU A 426 -2.02 9.72 4.03
CA LEU A 426 -3.00 10.13 3.01
C LEU A 426 -4.34 9.43 3.23
N LYS A 427 -5.41 10.21 3.42
CA LYS A 427 -6.79 9.70 3.42
C LYS A 427 -7.24 9.54 1.96
N LEU A 428 -7.58 8.33 1.57
CA LEU A 428 -8.27 8.10 0.30
C LEU A 428 -9.75 8.53 0.44
N PRO A 429 -10.26 9.37 -0.48
CA PRO A 429 -11.66 9.76 -0.46
C PRO A 429 -12.57 8.55 -0.73
N ASP A 430 -13.75 8.53 -0.10
CA ASP A 430 -14.82 7.61 -0.51
C ASP A 430 -15.27 7.96 -1.95
N ALA A 431 -15.74 6.96 -2.69
CA ALA A 431 -16.15 7.13 -4.09
C ALA A 431 -17.18 8.26 -4.28
N TYR A 432 -18.12 8.40 -3.34
CA TYR A 432 -19.12 9.47 -3.42
C TYR A 432 -18.51 10.86 -3.20
N GLU A 433 -17.45 11.00 -2.37
CA GLU A 433 -16.75 12.28 -2.16
C GLU A 433 -16.16 12.77 -3.49
N ARG A 434 -15.48 11.89 -4.22
CA ARG A 434 -14.89 12.21 -5.52
C ARG A 434 -15.96 12.51 -6.57
N LEU A 435 -16.97 11.65 -6.69
CA LEU A 435 -18.02 11.83 -7.71
C LEU A 435 -18.83 13.10 -7.49
N LEU A 436 -19.25 13.41 -6.25
CA LEU A 436 -19.99 14.65 -5.99
C LEU A 436 -19.16 15.91 -6.31
N LEU A 437 -17.86 15.86 -6.01
CA LEU A 437 -16.94 16.94 -6.38
C LEU A 437 -16.83 17.08 -7.91
N ASP A 438 -16.71 15.98 -8.64
CA ASP A 438 -16.67 15.98 -10.11
C ASP A 438 -17.93 16.62 -10.71
N VAL A 439 -19.12 16.36 -10.14
CA VAL A 439 -20.37 17.00 -10.59
C VAL A 439 -20.36 18.50 -10.33
N LEU A 440 -19.78 18.98 -9.23
CA LEU A 440 -19.70 20.42 -8.95
C LEU A 440 -18.77 21.14 -9.92
N VAL A 441 -17.65 20.51 -10.27
CA VAL A 441 -16.68 21.01 -11.25
C VAL A 441 -17.21 20.90 -12.68
N GLY A 442 -18.14 19.97 -12.94
CA GLY A 442 -18.66 19.70 -14.27
C GLY A 442 -17.91 18.61 -15.01
N SER A 443 -17.00 17.90 -14.36
CA SER A 443 -16.28 16.78 -14.96
C SER A 443 -17.19 15.56 -15.10
N GLN A 444 -17.30 15.04 -16.32
CA GLN A 444 -18.09 13.83 -16.62
C GLN A 444 -17.24 12.58 -16.85
N ILE A 445 -15.92 12.63 -16.57
CA ILE A 445 -14.99 11.52 -16.83
C ILE A 445 -15.45 10.22 -16.15
N ASN A 446 -15.91 10.33 -14.91
CA ASN A 446 -16.26 9.20 -14.04
C ASN A 446 -17.76 8.87 -14.02
N PHE A 447 -18.50 9.25 -15.07
CA PHE A 447 -19.95 9.04 -15.17
C PHE A 447 -20.32 8.28 -16.45
N VAL A 448 -21.38 7.46 -16.35
CA VAL A 448 -21.82 6.61 -17.46
C VAL A 448 -22.63 7.43 -18.48
N ARG A 449 -22.18 7.43 -19.72
CA ARG A 449 -22.86 8.12 -20.83
C ARG A 449 -24.02 7.27 -21.39
N THR A 450 -25.01 7.92 -22.02
CA THR A 450 -26.20 7.25 -22.58
C THR A 450 -25.85 6.10 -23.54
N ASP A 451 -24.94 6.34 -24.48
CA ASP A 451 -24.49 5.34 -25.45
C ASP A 451 -23.67 4.22 -24.81
N GLU A 452 -22.86 4.55 -23.80
CA GLU A 452 -22.13 3.57 -23.00
C GLU A 452 -23.08 2.59 -22.30
N LEU A 453 -24.15 3.10 -21.69
CA LEU A 453 -25.16 2.30 -21.03
C LEU A 453 -25.93 1.41 -22.01
N ARG A 454 -26.28 1.94 -23.19
CA ARG A 454 -26.93 1.17 -24.27
C ARG A 454 -26.08 -0.04 -24.68
N GLU A 455 -24.79 0.18 -24.95
CA GLU A 455 -23.90 -0.90 -25.38
C GLU A 455 -23.64 -1.91 -24.25
N ALA A 456 -23.55 -1.45 -22.99
CA ALA A 456 -23.48 -2.34 -21.84
C ALA A 456 -24.69 -3.28 -21.78
N TRP A 457 -25.91 -2.77 -21.97
CA TRP A 457 -27.10 -3.62 -22.03
C TRP A 457 -27.16 -4.52 -23.27
N ARG A 458 -26.75 -4.04 -24.44
CA ARG A 458 -26.64 -4.86 -25.66
C ARG A 458 -25.81 -6.12 -25.43
N VAL A 459 -24.72 -6.01 -24.66
CA VAL A 459 -23.84 -7.14 -24.35
C VAL A 459 -24.52 -8.16 -23.44
N PHE A 460 -25.21 -7.75 -22.38
CA PHE A 460 -25.72 -8.67 -21.35
C PHE A 460 -27.18 -9.14 -21.55
N THR A 461 -28.02 -8.34 -22.22
CA THR A 461 -29.46 -8.63 -22.37
C THR A 461 -29.77 -10.01 -22.96
N PRO A 462 -29.08 -10.49 -24.02
CA PRO A 462 -29.37 -11.82 -24.57
C PRO A 462 -29.17 -12.96 -23.57
N ALA A 463 -28.07 -12.96 -22.82
CA ALA A 463 -27.82 -13.97 -21.79
C ALA A 463 -28.83 -13.86 -20.63
N LEU A 464 -29.18 -12.65 -20.21
CA LEU A 464 -30.19 -12.43 -19.15
C LEU A 464 -31.55 -13.01 -19.55
N HIS A 465 -32.03 -12.69 -20.75
CA HIS A 465 -33.30 -13.22 -21.27
C HIS A 465 -33.23 -14.74 -21.46
N ALA A 466 -32.10 -15.29 -21.90
CA ALA A 466 -31.94 -16.73 -22.05
C ALA A 466 -31.96 -17.46 -20.70
N LEU A 467 -31.28 -16.92 -19.67
CA LEU A 467 -31.31 -17.46 -18.31
C LEU A 467 -32.73 -17.50 -17.73
N GLU A 468 -33.51 -16.42 -17.94
CA GLU A 468 -34.88 -16.29 -17.45
C GLU A 468 -35.87 -17.16 -18.22
N SER A 469 -35.83 -17.14 -19.56
CA SER A 469 -36.74 -17.90 -20.42
C SER A 469 -36.51 -19.40 -20.37
N GLN A 470 -35.25 -19.84 -20.33
CA GLN A 470 -34.90 -21.26 -20.23
C GLN A 470 -34.88 -21.77 -18.78
N ARG A 471 -35.07 -20.88 -17.81
CA ARG A 471 -35.03 -21.17 -16.38
C ARG A 471 -33.79 -21.99 -15.97
N VAL A 472 -32.62 -21.54 -16.41
CA VAL A 472 -31.35 -22.23 -16.17
C VAL A 472 -31.09 -22.32 -14.66
N ALA A 473 -31.03 -23.54 -14.13
CA ALA A 473 -30.83 -23.76 -12.69
C ALA A 473 -29.39 -23.39 -12.28
N PRO A 474 -29.20 -22.50 -11.30
CA PRO A 474 -27.86 -22.13 -10.85
C PRO A 474 -27.19 -23.25 -10.07
N HIS A 475 -25.87 -23.43 -10.25
CA HIS A 475 -25.12 -24.41 -9.48
C HIS A 475 -25.06 -24.04 -7.99
N PRO A 476 -25.35 -24.98 -7.07
CA PRO A 476 -25.27 -24.70 -5.65
C PRO A 476 -23.81 -24.52 -5.21
N TYR A 477 -23.56 -23.61 -4.29
CA TYR A 477 -22.26 -23.48 -3.64
C TYR A 477 -22.41 -23.16 -2.14
N PRO A 478 -21.63 -23.79 -1.24
CA PRO A 478 -21.74 -23.50 0.20
C PRO A 478 -21.38 -22.04 0.53
N TYR A 479 -22.09 -21.46 1.49
CA TYR A 479 -21.75 -20.15 2.04
C TYR A 479 -20.29 -20.12 2.53
N GLY A 480 -19.52 -19.13 2.08
CA GLY A 480 -18.13 -18.93 2.53
C GLY A 480 -17.08 -19.64 1.68
N VAL A 481 -17.48 -20.34 0.61
CA VAL A 481 -16.54 -20.97 -0.32
C VAL A 481 -15.68 -19.92 -1.06
N ARG A 482 -14.47 -20.32 -1.49
CA ARG A 482 -13.53 -19.39 -2.12
C ARG A 482 -13.92 -18.91 -3.51
N ASN A 483 -14.34 -19.80 -4.40
CA ASN A 483 -14.47 -19.52 -5.84
C ASN A 483 -15.90 -19.67 -6.38
N GLY A 484 -16.90 -19.85 -5.50
CA GLY A 484 -18.26 -20.22 -5.90
C GLY A 484 -18.34 -21.70 -6.32
N PRO A 485 -19.18 -22.05 -7.31
CA PRO A 485 -19.34 -23.43 -7.75
C PRO A 485 -18.07 -23.96 -8.48
N PRO A 486 -17.73 -25.26 -8.36
CA PRO A 486 -16.55 -25.86 -9.02
C PRO A 486 -16.50 -25.66 -10.54
N GLN A 487 -17.67 -25.61 -11.18
CA GLN A 487 -17.83 -25.38 -12.61
C GLN A 487 -17.23 -24.02 -13.04
N ALA A 488 -17.19 -23.03 -12.15
CA ALA A 488 -16.56 -21.74 -12.44
C ALA A 488 -15.04 -21.86 -12.61
N ASP A 489 -14.37 -22.67 -11.78
CA ASP A 489 -12.93 -22.90 -11.87
C ASP A 489 -12.55 -23.75 -13.10
N GLU A 490 -13.42 -24.68 -13.50
CA GLU A 490 -13.28 -25.41 -14.77
C GLU A 490 -13.45 -24.49 -15.99
N PHE A 491 -14.48 -23.64 -15.97
CA PHE A 491 -14.74 -22.66 -17.01
C PHE A 491 -13.56 -21.71 -17.20
N MET A 492 -13.02 -21.16 -16.12
CA MET A 492 -11.82 -20.29 -16.18
C MET A 492 -10.58 -21.01 -16.73
N ARG A 493 -10.35 -22.27 -16.34
CA ARG A 493 -9.24 -23.07 -16.88
C ARG A 493 -9.36 -23.31 -18.38
N ARG A 494 -10.57 -23.57 -18.88
CA ARG A 494 -10.85 -23.73 -20.32
C ARG A 494 -10.53 -22.47 -21.12
N LEU A 495 -10.71 -21.29 -20.50
CA LEU A 495 -10.36 -19.99 -21.07
C LEU A 495 -8.87 -19.65 -20.95
N GLY A 496 -8.04 -20.59 -20.48
CA GLY A 496 -6.60 -20.43 -20.40
C GLY A 496 -6.11 -19.67 -19.16
N PHE A 497 -6.95 -19.44 -18.14
CA PHE A 497 -6.49 -18.95 -16.85
C PHE A 497 -5.78 -20.07 -16.07
N THR A 498 -4.54 -19.83 -15.69
CA THR A 498 -3.74 -20.78 -14.90
C THR A 498 -3.60 -20.30 -13.45
N PHE A 499 -3.73 -21.22 -12.49
CA PHE A 499 -3.52 -20.95 -11.08
C PHE A 499 -2.42 -21.86 -10.54
N SER A 500 -1.26 -21.29 -10.19
CA SER A 500 -0.10 -22.07 -9.72
C SER A 500 -0.28 -22.64 -8.31
N GLY A 501 -1.05 -21.95 -7.46
CA GLY A 501 -1.24 -22.33 -6.04
C GLY A 501 0.02 -22.26 -5.16
N GLN A 502 1.18 -22.00 -5.74
CA GLN A 502 2.49 -21.95 -5.07
C GLN A 502 2.80 -20.56 -4.51
N TYR A 503 2.17 -19.52 -5.04
CA TYR A 503 2.36 -18.15 -4.62
C TYR A 503 1.64 -17.82 -3.31
N PHE A 504 2.39 -17.30 -2.33
CA PHE A 504 1.84 -16.78 -1.08
C PHE A 504 2.10 -15.28 -0.98
N TYR A 505 1.04 -14.47 -0.93
CA TYR A 505 1.17 -13.04 -0.70
C TYR A 505 1.29 -12.78 0.82
N PRO A 506 2.45 -12.31 1.31
CA PRO A 506 2.73 -12.24 2.75
C PRO A 506 1.90 -11.21 3.53
N HIS A 507 1.05 -10.43 2.86
CA HIS A 507 0.44 -9.21 3.41
C HIS A 507 -1.08 -9.10 3.21
N GLY A 508 -1.77 -10.20 2.88
CA GLY A 508 -3.23 -10.24 2.88
C GLY A 508 -3.78 -10.12 4.29
N GLY A 509 -4.49 -9.04 4.59
CA GLY A 509 -5.18 -8.85 5.88
C GLY A 509 -6.20 -9.97 6.15
N SER A 510 -6.10 -10.53 7.35
CA SER A 510 -7.11 -11.27 8.13
C SER A 510 -8.25 -11.96 7.36
N GLY A 511 -8.24 -13.30 7.34
CA GLY A 511 -9.46 -14.07 7.06
C GLY A 511 -9.34 -15.41 6.36
N ALA A 512 -8.19 -16.07 6.34
CA ALA A 512 -8.13 -17.51 6.07
C ALA A 512 -6.84 -18.08 6.64
N GLY A 513 -6.96 -18.97 7.62
CA GLY A 513 -5.88 -19.89 7.94
C GLY A 513 -5.52 -20.72 6.69
N PRO A 514 -4.34 -21.34 6.65
CA PRO A 514 -3.95 -22.16 5.51
C PRO A 514 -4.94 -23.32 5.34
N VAL A 515 -5.71 -23.28 4.24
CA VAL A 515 -6.43 -24.45 3.75
C VAL A 515 -5.37 -25.43 3.27
N LYS A 516 -5.15 -26.47 4.07
CA LYS A 516 -4.31 -27.62 3.70
C LYS A 516 -4.97 -28.35 2.53
N HIS A 517 -4.55 -28.07 1.30
CA HIS A 517 -4.70 -29.04 0.22
C HIS A 517 -3.52 -30.01 0.29
N ASN A 518 -3.83 -31.21 0.81
CA ASN A 518 -2.97 -32.38 0.72
C ASN A 518 -2.77 -32.76 -0.74
N LEU A 519 -1.67 -32.31 -1.34
CA LEU A 519 -1.10 -32.90 -2.55
C LEU A 519 0.41 -32.88 -2.36
N PHE A 520 0.91 -33.92 -1.69
CA PHE A 520 2.08 -34.72 -2.05
C PHE A 520 2.38 -35.62 -0.85
N SER A 521 2.25 -36.93 -1.11
CA SER A 521 2.86 -37.99 -0.32
C SER A 521 4.34 -37.64 -0.09
N ALA A 522 4.66 -37.25 1.13
CA ALA A 522 6.01 -37.16 1.65
C ALA A 522 6.01 -37.93 2.96
N ALA A 523 6.91 -38.89 3.06
CA ALA A 523 7.02 -39.85 4.14
C ALA A 523 6.80 -39.23 5.53
N THR A 524 5.93 -39.88 6.32
CA THR A 524 5.78 -39.67 7.75
C THR A 524 7.13 -39.90 8.44
N ILE A 525 7.92 -38.84 8.60
CA ILE A 525 8.95 -38.79 9.63
C ILE A 525 8.22 -38.34 10.90
N ILE A 526 8.09 -39.26 11.84
CA ILE A 526 7.58 -38.99 13.19
C ILE A 526 8.56 -38.03 13.87
N THR A 527 8.35 -36.72 13.75
CA THR A 527 9.10 -35.72 14.54
C THR A 527 8.50 -35.68 15.94
N SER A 528 9.33 -35.92 16.96
CA SER A 528 8.89 -35.84 18.36
C SER A 528 8.50 -34.40 18.71
N THR A 529 7.28 -34.22 19.20
CA THR A 529 6.75 -32.91 19.63
C THR A 529 6.86 -32.78 21.14
N MET A 530 7.10 -31.57 21.64
CA MET A 530 7.21 -31.23 23.07
C MET A 530 6.34 -30.03 23.45
N GLU A 531 6.17 -29.85 24.76
CA GLU A 531 5.60 -28.64 25.36
C GLU A 531 6.71 -27.66 25.75
N VAL A 532 6.53 -26.37 25.47
CA VAL A 532 7.48 -25.31 25.86
C VAL A 532 6.78 -24.28 26.72
N ILE A 533 7.23 -24.10 27.96
CA ILE A 533 6.69 -23.15 28.93
C ILE A 533 7.63 -21.95 29.04
N VAL A 534 7.10 -20.75 28.77
CA VAL A 534 7.84 -19.50 28.86
C VAL A 534 7.54 -18.83 30.21
N LEU A 535 8.56 -18.74 31.06
CA LEU A 535 8.51 -18.12 32.38
C LEU A 535 9.11 -16.71 32.34
N ARG A 536 8.57 -15.76 33.09
CA ARG A 536 9.18 -14.42 33.23
C ARG A 536 10.46 -14.51 34.06
N ALA A 537 11.56 -13.93 33.58
CA ALA A 537 12.85 -14.02 34.27
C ALA A 537 12.87 -13.33 35.66
N ASN A 538 12.02 -12.32 35.89
CA ASN A 538 12.00 -11.56 37.14
C ASN A 538 11.32 -12.31 38.28
N ASP A 539 10.09 -12.80 38.08
CA ASP A 539 9.25 -13.39 39.12
C ASP A 539 9.02 -14.91 38.92
N GLY A 540 9.34 -15.46 37.74
CA GLY A 540 9.13 -16.87 37.40
C GLY A 540 7.68 -17.22 37.04
N ARG A 541 6.78 -16.23 36.87
CA ARG A 541 5.40 -16.49 36.44
C ARG A 541 5.37 -16.98 35.00
N VAL A 542 4.48 -17.94 34.71
CA VAL A 542 4.20 -18.37 33.33
C VAL A 542 3.63 -17.19 32.55
N ILE A 543 4.25 -16.89 31.41
CA ILE A 543 3.78 -15.87 30.47
C ILE A 543 2.96 -16.55 29.37
N GLU A 544 3.47 -17.65 28.80
CA GLU A 544 2.84 -18.42 27.74
C GLU A 544 3.29 -19.88 27.78
N SER A 545 2.49 -20.77 27.20
CA SER A 545 2.86 -22.16 26.92
C SER A 545 2.54 -22.54 25.48
N PHE A 546 3.42 -23.33 24.87
CA PHE A 546 3.27 -23.82 23.50
C PHE A 546 3.24 -25.35 23.51
N THR A 547 2.16 -25.94 23.00
CA THR A 547 2.05 -27.39 22.82
C THR A 547 2.35 -27.78 21.38
N GLY A 548 2.90 -28.98 21.17
CA GLY A 548 3.15 -29.50 19.82
C GLY A 548 4.36 -28.90 19.10
N VAL A 549 5.31 -28.31 19.83
CA VAL A 549 6.52 -27.72 19.23
C VAL A 549 7.50 -28.83 18.84
N SER A 550 8.03 -28.80 17.61
CA SER A 550 9.02 -29.78 17.17
C SER A 550 10.30 -29.70 18.02
N ALA A 551 10.87 -30.85 18.39
CA ALA A 551 12.16 -30.90 19.09
C ALA A 551 13.33 -30.32 18.28
N ASP A 552 13.20 -30.29 16.95
CA ASP A 552 14.19 -29.72 16.04
C ASP A 552 14.10 -28.19 15.90
N SER A 553 13.04 -27.57 16.42
CA SER A 553 12.91 -26.11 16.43
C SER A 553 14.03 -25.47 17.25
N THR A 554 14.42 -24.26 16.87
CA THR A 554 15.49 -23.49 17.52
C THR A 554 14.94 -22.41 18.45
N ILE A 555 15.81 -21.77 19.23
CA ILE A 555 15.44 -20.60 20.04
C ILE A 555 14.97 -19.43 19.16
N ASP A 556 15.50 -19.27 17.95
CA ASP A 556 15.03 -18.24 17.01
C ASP A 556 13.59 -18.54 16.52
N ASP A 557 13.25 -19.83 16.32
CA ASP A 557 11.88 -20.24 15.99
C ASP A 557 10.92 -20.00 17.17
N LEU A 558 11.37 -20.30 18.40
CA LEU A 558 10.61 -20.00 19.62
C LEU A 558 10.36 -18.50 19.78
N LYS A 559 11.34 -17.64 19.43
CA LYS A 559 11.14 -16.19 19.44
C LYS A 559 10.07 -15.74 18.45
N GLN A 560 10.05 -16.33 17.25
CA GLN A 560 9.01 -16.02 16.27
C GLN A 560 7.62 -16.46 16.76
N LEU A 561 7.51 -17.68 17.28
CA LEU A 561 6.27 -18.21 17.87
C LEU A 561 5.77 -17.33 19.03
N PHE A 562 6.66 -16.91 19.91
CA PHE A 562 6.31 -16.02 21.02
C PHE A 562 5.89 -14.63 20.53
N ALA A 563 6.53 -14.08 19.49
CA ALA A 563 6.14 -12.79 18.91
C ALA A 563 4.75 -12.84 18.23
N GLN A 564 4.37 -13.97 17.64
CA GLN A 564 3.03 -14.14 17.05
C GLN A 564 1.92 -14.07 18.10
N ARG A 565 2.16 -14.63 19.30
CA ARG A 565 1.20 -14.60 20.42
C ARG A 565 1.26 -13.28 21.19
N GLN A 566 2.45 -12.70 21.34
CA GLN A 566 2.68 -11.46 22.08
C GLN A 566 3.39 -10.42 21.20
N PRO A 567 2.65 -9.74 20.27
CA PRO A 567 3.23 -8.84 19.26
C PRO A 567 4.09 -7.69 19.81
N LYS A 568 3.85 -7.28 21.07
CA LYS A 568 4.64 -6.27 21.78
C LYS A 568 6.13 -6.66 21.95
N TYR A 569 6.42 -7.96 21.97
CA TYR A 569 7.76 -8.52 22.11
C TYR A 569 8.25 -9.10 20.78
N TYR A 570 8.62 -8.25 19.82
CA TYR A 570 9.24 -8.71 18.57
C TYR A 570 10.56 -9.46 18.83
N PRO A 571 11.00 -10.38 17.93
CA PRO A 571 12.08 -11.35 18.21
C PRO A 571 13.37 -10.77 18.79
N ASP A 572 13.82 -9.61 18.32
CA ASP A 572 15.06 -8.96 18.79
C ASP A 572 14.96 -8.40 20.21
N ARG A 573 13.75 -8.03 20.66
CA ARG A 573 13.47 -7.58 22.04
C ARG A 573 13.50 -8.73 23.05
N GLN A 574 13.51 -9.98 22.58
CA GLN A 574 13.41 -11.17 23.41
C GLN A 574 14.78 -11.76 23.75
N SER A 575 14.98 -12.09 25.02
CA SER A 575 16.10 -12.90 25.49
C SER A 575 15.61 -14.12 26.28
N PHE A 576 15.69 -15.30 25.69
CA PHE A 576 15.45 -16.57 26.39
C PHE A 576 16.71 -17.06 27.11
N ARG A 577 16.52 -17.65 28.29
CA ARG A 577 17.57 -18.16 29.18
C ARG A 577 17.15 -19.51 29.75
N LYS A 578 18.13 -20.36 30.04
CA LYS A 578 17.86 -21.66 30.71
C LYS A 578 17.43 -21.49 32.17
N GLU A 579 17.96 -20.47 32.84
CA GLU A 579 17.67 -20.13 34.23
C GLU A 579 17.55 -18.61 34.39
N LYS A 580 16.95 -18.12 35.50
CA LYS A 580 16.69 -16.68 35.73
C LYS A 580 17.94 -15.80 35.53
N THR A 581 19.08 -16.23 36.04
CA THR A 581 20.36 -15.48 36.02
C THR A 581 21.33 -15.92 34.93
N ALA A 582 21.00 -16.96 34.16
CA ALA A 582 21.88 -17.48 33.12
C ALA A 582 22.07 -16.50 31.94
N ARG A 583 23.12 -16.75 31.15
CA ARG A 583 23.34 -16.05 29.88
C ARG A 583 22.21 -16.39 28.89
N SER A 584 21.95 -15.47 27.97
CA SER A 584 20.98 -15.68 26.90
C SER A 584 21.38 -16.87 26.03
N LEU A 585 20.40 -17.69 25.67
CA LEU A 585 20.59 -18.86 24.82
C LEU A 585 20.92 -18.41 23.39
N PRO A 586 21.86 -19.08 22.71
CA PRO A 586 22.11 -18.86 21.29
C PRO A 586 20.86 -19.14 20.45
N GLY A 587 20.61 -18.30 19.44
CA GLY A 587 19.41 -18.43 18.59
C GLY A 587 19.30 -19.77 17.85
N ASN A 588 20.43 -20.40 17.52
CA ASN A 588 20.49 -21.69 16.82
C ASN A 588 20.48 -22.91 17.74
N SER A 589 20.37 -22.73 19.07
CA SER A 589 20.25 -23.86 19.99
C SER A 589 18.91 -24.56 19.77
N LYS A 590 18.94 -25.88 19.57
CA LYS A 590 17.73 -26.70 19.40
C LYS A 590 17.00 -26.88 20.73
N LEU A 591 15.68 -26.86 20.69
CA LEU A 591 14.85 -27.03 21.88
C LEU A 591 14.97 -28.45 22.46
N GLY A 592 15.11 -29.48 21.62
CA GLY A 592 15.33 -30.87 22.06
C GLY A 592 16.62 -31.06 22.86
N GLU A 593 17.72 -30.43 22.44
CA GLU A 593 18.99 -30.46 23.19
C GLU A 593 18.87 -29.76 24.55
N LEU A 594 18.03 -28.74 24.64
CA LEU A 594 17.78 -28.00 25.88
C LEU A 594 16.83 -28.77 26.83
N ALA A 595 15.90 -29.54 26.28
CA ALA A 595 14.93 -30.36 27.01
C ALA A 595 15.51 -31.71 27.47
N GLY A 596 16.51 -32.24 26.77
CA GLY A 596 17.01 -33.60 27.02
C GLY A 596 15.97 -34.65 26.67
N SER A 597 15.72 -35.60 27.58
CA SER A 597 14.68 -36.64 27.44
C SER A 597 13.28 -36.20 27.93
N ALA A 598 13.13 -34.97 28.42
CA ALA A 598 11.88 -34.47 28.95
C ALA A 598 10.87 -34.11 27.84
N LYS A 599 9.59 -34.43 28.07
CA LYS A 599 8.48 -34.06 27.15
C LYS A 599 8.09 -32.57 27.23
N SER A 600 8.64 -31.83 28.20
CA SER A 600 8.35 -30.42 28.47
C SER A 600 9.64 -29.62 28.75
N LEU A 601 9.77 -28.42 28.20
CA LEU A 601 10.90 -27.50 28.38
C LEU A 601 10.45 -26.17 28.98
N SER A 602 11.06 -25.76 30.09
CA SER A 602 10.84 -24.43 30.68
C SER A 602 11.99 -23.48 30.33
N VAL A 603 11.67 -22.30 29.78
CA VAL A 603 12.65 -21.24 29.47
C VAL A 603 12.26 -19.91 30.11
N TYR A 604 13.26 -19.11 30.49
CA TYR A 604 13.06 -17.81 31.12
C TYR A 604 13.20 -16.67 30.11
N PHE A 605 12.15 -15.88 29.94
CA PHE A 605 12.08 -14.71 29.09
C PHE A 605 12.48 -13.42 29.84
N LYS A 606 13.42 -12.67 29.26
CA LYS A 606 13.77 -11.31 29.66
C LYS A 606 13.48 -10.34 28.52
N ASP A 607 12.75 -9.26 28.83
CA ASP A 607 12.54 -8.12 27.93
C ASP A 607 13.80 -7.25 27.89
N LEU A 608 14.37 -7.05 26.70
CA LEU A 608 15.54 -6.19 26.47
C LEU A 608 15.17 -4.71 26.24
N GLY A 609 13.87 -4.40 26.13
CA GLY A 609 13.37 -3.09 25.69
C GLY A 609 13.58 -2.87 24.19
N PRO A 610 13.21 -1.70 23.64
CA PRO A 610 13.35 -1.43 22.22
C PRO A 610 14.81 -1.57 21.74
N GLN A 611 14.99 -2.35 20.68
CA GLN A 611 16.27 -2.70 20.10
C GLN A 611 16.44 -2.09 18.73
N ILE A 612 17.67 -1.75 18.37
CA ILE A 612 18.05 -1.26 17.04
C ILE A 612 19.17 -2.14 16.46
N GLY A 613 19.07 -2.45 15.18
CA GLY A 613 20.09 -3.26 14.48
C GLY A 613 21.41 -2.52 14.35
N TRP A 614 22.53 -3.25 14.43
CA TRP A 614 23.87 -2.66 14.37
C TRP A 614 24.14 -1.87 13.08
N THR A 615 23.60 -2.28 11.95
CA THR A 615 23.71 -1.52 10.69
C THR A 615 23.15 -0.11 10.85
N THR A 616 21.95 0.01 11.42
CA THR A 616 21.29 1.30 11.66
C THR A 616 22.06 2.14 12.67
N VAL A 617 22.61 1.51 13.72
CA VAL A 617 23.46 2.19 14.71
C VAL A 617 24.66 2.84 14.03
N PHE A 618 25.44 2.08 13.26
CA PHE A 618 26.63 2.61 12.59
C PHE A 618 26.30 3.66 11.52
N VAL A 619 25.20 3.50 10.78
CA VAL A 619 24.74 4.53 9.84
C VAL A 619 24.42 5.84 10.57
N ALA A 620 23.69 5.79 11.68
CA ALA A 620 23.39 6.99 12.46
C ALA A 620 24.65 7.61 13.10
N GLU A 621 25.56 6.78 13.62
CA GLU A 621 26.83 7.23 14.19
C GLU A 621 27.70 7.96 13.15
N TYR A 622 27.75 7.49 11.90
CA TYR A 622 28.60 8.08 10.85
C TYR A 622 27.92 9.19 10.03
N THR A 623 26.58 9.22 9.97
CA THR A 623 25.85 10.27 9.25
C THR A 623 25.99 11.62 9.95
N GLY A 624 25.95 11.65 11.29
CA GLY A 624 26.06 12.90 12.03
C GLY A 624 27.37 13.65 11.82
N PRO A 625 28.55 13.03 11.98
CA PRO A 625 29.82 13.70 11.72
C PRO A 625 29.93 14.30 10.33
N LEU A 626 29.28 13.68 9.32
CA LEU A 626 29.20 14.24 7.97
C LEU A 626 28.35 15.51 7.94
N ILE A 627 27.12 15.46 8.50
CA ILE A 627 26.19 16.60 8.52
C ILE A 627 26.74 17.74 9.38
N VAL A 628 27.19 17.45 10.58
CA VAL A 628 27.69 18.42 11.55
C VAL A 628 28.90 19.15 10.98
N TYR A 629 29.88 18.44 10.42
CA TYR A 629 31.04 19.11 9.84
C TYR A 629 30.67 19.99 8.64
N LEU A 630 29.79 19.51 7.77
CA LEU A 630 29.28 20.28 6.62
C LEU A 630 28.52 21.54 7.04
N LEU A 631 27.79 21.51 8.16
CA LEU A 631 27.12 22.69 8.68
C LEU A 631 28.11 23.81 9.00
N PHE A 632 29.21 23.49 9.67
CA PHE A 632 30.24 24.47 10.05
C PHE A 632 31.00 24.99 8.82
N TYR A 633 31.24 24.12 7.83
CA TYR A 633 31.92 24.47 6.58
C TYR A 633 31.03 25.30 5.62
N LEU A 634 29.77 24.92 5.41
CA LEU A 634 28.86 25.54 4.44
C LEU A 634 28.08 26.73 5.02
N ARG A 635 27.98 26.84 6.35
CA ARG A 635 27.27 27.92 7.04
C ARG A 635 28.13 28.57 8.13
N PRO A 636 29.34 29.05 7.82
CA PRO A 636 30.19 29.73 8.80
C PRO A 636 29.52 30.97 9.38
N ALA A 637 28.65 31.65 8.62
CA ALA A 637 27.89 32.81 9.09
C ALA A 637 26.96 32.50 10.29
N ILE A 638 26.44 31.27 10.37
CA ILE A 638 25.54 30.83 11.45
C ILE A 638 26.34 30.50 12.71
N VAL A 639 27.55 29.95 12.55
CA VAL A 639 28.35 29.42 13.67
C VAL A 639 29.30 30.46 14.25
N TYR A 640 29.94 31.27 13.40
CA TYR A 640 30.99 32.23 13.79
C TYR A 640 30.55 33.69 13.61
N GLY A 641 29.32 33.93 13.15
CA GLY A 641 28.74 35.25 12.95
C GLY A 641 28.78 35.76 11.50
N PRO A 642 28.00 36.82 11.16
CA PRO A 642 27.71 37.21 9.78
C PRO A 642 28.95 37.51 8.91
N GLU A 643 29.99 38.08 9.50
CA GLU A 643 31.23 38.45 8.78
C GLU A 643 32.12 37.24 8.46
N ALA A 644 31.97 36.13 9.18
CA ALA A 644 32.72 34.91 8.93
C ALA A 644 32.40 34.30 7.55
N GLY A 645 31.20 34.53 7.02
CA GLY A 645 30.81 34.06 5.69
C GLY A 645 31.54 34.77 4.53
N LYS A 646 32.18 35.92 4.80
CA LYS A 646 32.91 36.71 3.81
C LYS A 646 34.43 36.49 3.89
N ALA A 647 34.92 35.84 4.94
CA ALA A 647 36.34 35.60 5.14
C ALA A 647 36.89 34.58 4.11
N PRO A 648 38.05 34.83 3.49
CA PRO A 648 38.65 33.88 2.56
C PRO A 648 39.11 32.63 3.30
N MET A 649 38.74 31.47 2.78
CA MET A 649 39.11 30.18 3.35
C MET A 649 40.37 29.62 2.71
N HIS A 650 41.37 29.29 3.52
CA HIS A 650 42.62 28.67 3.06
C HIS A 650 42.36 27.34 2.34
N TRP A 651 43.19 26.99 1.35
CA TRP A 651 42.99 25.79 0.54
C TRP A 651 42.98 24.50 1.38
N ILE A 652 43.79 24.45 2.44
CA ILE A 652 43.88 23.30 3.34
C ILE A 652 42.59 23.04 4.11
N VAL A 653 41.79 24.09 4.41
CA VAL A 653 40.49 23.94 5.07
C VAL A 653 39.49 23.29 4.11
N LYS A 654 39.53 23.65 2.82
CA LYS A 654 38.73 23.00 1.77
C LYS A 654 39.15 21.54 1.57
N ALA A 655 40.46 21.27 1.57
CA ALA A 655 40.99 19.91 1.49
C ALA A 655 40.62 19.09 2.73
N ALA A 656 40.65 19.67 3.93
CA ALA A 656 40.23 19.04 5.17
C ALA A 656 38.73 18.68 5.15
N ALA A 657 37.88 19.59 4.65
CA ALA A 657 36.46 19.29 4.43
C ALA A 657 36.27 18.13 3.46
N ALA A 658 36.99 18.11 2.34
CA ALA A 658 36.94 17.01 1.37
C ALA A 658 37.41 15.67 1.98
N CYS A 659 38.50 15.67 2.77
CA CYS A 659 38.98 14.50 3.50
C CYS A 659 37.95 13.98 4.51
N TRP A 660 37.32 14.89 5.26
CA TRP A 660 36.31 14.55 6.25
C TRP A 660 35.06 13.92 5.59
N ILE A 661 34.55 14.58 4.56
CA ILE A 661 33.41 14.10 3.76
C ILE A 661 33.74 12.75 3.14
N GLY A 662 34.88 12.64 2.46
CA GLY A 662 35.31 11.41 1.80
C GLY A 662 35.45 10.25 2.78
N HIS A 663 36.00 10.49 3.97
CA HIS A 663 36.11 9.49 5.01
C HIS A 663 34.73 9.00 5.50
N TYR A 664 33.84 9.89 5.94
CA TYR A 664 32.55 9.47 6.48
C TYR A 664 31.59 8.94 5.40
N ALA A 665 31.65 9.47 4.18
CA ALA A 665 30.94 8.89 3.04
C ALA A 665 31.42 7.46 2.76
N LYS A 666 32.74 7.23 2.73
CA LYS A 666 33.31 5.88 2.65
C LYS A 666 32.81 5.00 3.80
N ARG A 667 32.86 5.45 5.06
CA ARG A 667 32.38 4.67 6.22
C ARG A 667 30.91 4.29 6.11
N LEU A 668 30.06 5.19 5.60
CA LEU A 668 28.64 4.90 5.35
C LEU A 668 28.49 3.83 4.25
N LEU A 669 29.19 4.00 3.13
CA LEU A 669 29.18 3.02 2.04
C LEU A 669 29.71 1.66 2.47
N GLU A 670 30.78 1.62 3.27
CA GLU A 670 31.30 0.38 3.83
C GLU A 670 30.28 -0.30 4.75
N THR A 671 29.60 0.48 5.59
CA THR A 671 28.59 -0.03 6.53
C THR A 671 27.42 -0.67 5.76
N VAL A 672 26.98 -0.06 4.67
CA VAL A 672 25.84 -0.55 3.87
C VAL A 672 26.23 -1.70 2.94
N PHE A 673 27.39 -1.62 2.27
CA PHE A 673 27.73 -2.48 1.15
C PHE A 673 28.88 -3.48 1.41
N VAL A 674 29.74 -3.22 2.40
CA VAL A 674 30.94 -4.04 2.65
C VAL A 674 30.83 -4.86 3.93
N HIS A 675 30.40 -4.26 5.04
CA HIS A 675 30.34 -4.92 6.33
C HIS A 675 29.18 -5.91 6.38
N ARG A 676 29.44 -7.06 7.03
CA ARG A 676 28.45 -8.09 7.32
C ARG A 676 28.22 -8.16 8.81
N PHE A 677 27.26 -7.37 9.29
CA PHE A 677 26.87 -7.39 10.70
C PHE A 677 26.11 -8.68 11.02
N SER A 678 26.27 -9.17 12.25
CA SER A 678 25.38 -10.20 12.79
C SER A 678 23.98 -9.62 13.05
N HIS A 679 22.96 -10.47 13.10
CA HIS A 679 21.58 -10.14 13.55
C HIS A 679 21.49 -9.71 15.03
N GLY A 680 22.59 -9.28 15.65
CA GLY A 680 22.56 -8.72 16.98
C GLY A 680 21.95 -7.31 16.94
N THR A 681 21.48 -6.87 18.10
CA THR A 681 20.90 -5.54 18.27
C THR A 681 21.49 -4.85 19.50
N MET A 682 21.21 -3.56 19.61
CA MET A 682 21.62 -2.70 20.71
C MET A 682 20.39 -1.99 21.30
N PRO A 683 20.34 -1.75 22.63
CA PRO A 683 19.29 -0.91 23.21
C PRO A 683 19.31 0.50 22.62
N TRP A 684 18.16 0.97 22.14
CA TRP A 684 18.05 2.24 21.43
C TRP A 684 18.58 3.46 22.22
N ARG A 685 18.48 3.45 23.55
CA ARG A 685 19.00 4.55 24.40
C ARG A 685 20.50 4.74 24.25
N ASN A 686 21.24 3.65 24.02
CA ASN A 686 22.69 3.74 23.87
C ASN A 686 23.08 4.35 22.52
N LEU A 687 22.17 4.40 21.53
CA LEU A 687 22.41 5.09 20.27
C LEU A 687 22.68 6.58 20.49
N PHE A 688 21.89 7.23 21.36
CA PHE A 688 22.09 8.65 21.68
C PHE A 688 23.45 8.89 22.31
N LYS A 689 23.86 8.03 23.25
CA LYS A 689 25.19 8.14 23.87
C LYS A 689 26.30 8.05 22.83
N ASN A 690 26.21 7.10 21.89
CA ASN A 690 27.21 6.93 20.85
C ASN A 690 27.20 8.10 19.85
N CYS A 691 26.01 8.50 19.38
CA CYS A 691 25.88 9.62 18.45
C CYS A 691 26.37 10.93 19.06
N SER A 692 26.00 11.25 20.31
CA SER A 692 26.48 12.46 20.99
C SER A 692 28.00 12.52 21.08
N TYR A 693 28.67 11.37 21.30
CA TYR A 693 30.13 11.30 21.29
C TYR A 693 30.71 11.65 19.90
N TYR A 694 30.30 10.94 18.85
CA TYR A 694 30.85 11.14 17.50
C TYR A 694 30.49 12.50 16.91
N TRP A 695 29.25 12.95 17.10
CA TRP A 695 28.75 14.20 16.56
C TRP A 695 29.34 15.40 17.32
N GLY A 696 29.52 15.27 18.64
CA GLY A 696 30.17 16.28 19.46
C GLY A 696 31.63 16.48 19.09
N PHE A 697 32.40 15.39 18.90
CA PHE A 697 33.77 15.50 18.42
C PHE A 697 33.85 16.06 16.99
N ALA A 698 32.90 15.72 16.12
CA ALA A 698 32.82 16.31 14.79
C ALA A 698 32.59 17.83 14.84
N ALA A 699 31.66 18.30 15.68
CA ALA A 699 31.45 19.72 15.91
C ALA A 699 32.71 20.40 16.46
N PHE A 700 33.38 19.76 17.43
CA PHE A 700 34.58 20.31 18.05
C PHE A 700 35.73 20.45 17.05
N VAL A 701 35.99 19.44 16.22
CA VAL A 701 37.02 19.54 15.17
C VAL A 701 36.62 20.53 14.09
N ALA A 702 35.37 20.48 13.63
CA ALA A 702 34.86 21.39 12.61
C ALA A 702 34.94 22.86 13.05
N TYR A 703 34.65 23.13 14.33
CA TYR A 703 34.72 24.48 14.90
C TYR A 703 36.09 25.11 14.69
N PHE A 704 37.17 24.40 15.00
CA PHE A 704 38.51 24.97 14.93
C PHE A 704 39.10 24.96 13.52
N VAL A 705 38.85 23.92 12.73
CA VAL A 705 39.40 23.82 11.37
C VAL A 705 38.74 24.85 10.43
N ASN A 706 37.45 25.14 10.61
CA ASN A 706 36.71 26.09 9.76
C ASN A 706 36.63 27.50 10.37
N HIS A 707 37.31 27.76 11.49
CA HIS A 707 37.28 29.07 12.13
C HIS A 707 37.93 30.15 11.23
N PRO A 708 37.40 31.38 11.15
CA PRO A 708 37.99 32.45 10.35
C PRO A 708 39.44 32.81 10.73
N LEU A 709 39.82 32.56 11.99
CA LEU A 709 41.17 32.77 12.53
C LEU A 709 42.08 31.53 12.42
N TYR A 710 41.71 30.54 11.61
CA TYR A 710 42.50 29.33 11.43
C TYR A 710 43.88 29.63 10.83
N THR A 711 44.93 29.11 11.46
CA THR A 711 46.32 29.25 11.00
C THR A 711 46.77 27.98 10.28
N ALA A 712 47.02 28.10 8.98
CA ALA A 712 47.43 26.97 8.15
C ALA A 712 48.89 26.55 8.41
N PRO A 713 49.23 25.26 8.33
CA PRO A 713 50.61 24.79 8.32
C PRO A 713 51.30 25.09 6.98
N ALA A 714 52.61 24.82 6.90
CA ALA A 714 53.35 24.90 5.64
C ALA A 714 52.75 23.95 4.57
N ASP A 715 52.70 24.39 3.31
CA ASP A 715 52.10 23.62 2.22
C ASP A 715 52.76 22.24 2.03
N SER A 716 54.08 22.13 2.23
CA SER A 716 54.81 20.86 2.15
C SER A 716 54.34 19.87 3.22
N GLN A 717 54.11 20.32 4.45
CA GLN A 717 53.54 19.52 5.54
C GLN A 717 52.11 19.09 5.19
N ALA A 718 51.29 20.03 4.73
CA ALA A 718 49.90 19.79 4.37
C ALA A 718 49.78 18.74 3.25
N ILE A 719 50.54 18.89 2.16
CA ILE A 719 50.51 17.97 1.01
C ILE A 719 51.00 16.57 1.40
N ALA A 720 52.13 16.47 2.11
CA ALA A 720 52.67 15.18 2.54
C ALA A 720 51.68 14.43 3.45
N ALA A 721 51.03 15.16 4.36
CA ALA A 721 50.01 14.61 5.23
C ALA A 721 48.74 14.18 4.46
N LEU A 722 48.29 14.95 3.46
CA LEU A 722 47.14 14.57 2.62
C LEU A 722 47.42 13.32 1.77
N VAL A 723 48.62 13.18 1.21
CA VAL A 723 49.03 11.96 0.47
C VAL A 723 48.99 10.75 1.41
N THR A 724 49.52 10.90 2.62
CA THR A 724 49.49 9.85 3.64
C THR A 724 48.06 9.51 4.05
N PHE A 725 47.19 10.51 4.21
CA PHE A 725 45.77 10.32 4.49
C PHE A 725 45.09 9.45 3.43
N VAL A 726 45.27 9.77 2.14
CA VAL A 726 44.66 9.01 1.04
C VAL A 726 45.21 7.58 1.00
N PHE A 727 46.52 7.39 1.16
CA PHE A 727 47.13 6.06 1.26
C PHE A 727 46.51 5.23 2.39
N CYS A 728 46.33 5.83 3.56
CA CYS A 728 45.70 5.16 4.69
C CYS A 728 44.20 4.86 4.46
N GLN A 729 43.44 5.74 3.80
CA GLN A 729 42.04 5.47 3.47
C GLN A 729 41.87 4.27 2.55
N LEU A 730 42.72 4.16 1.52
CA LEU A 730 42.78 3.03 0.59
C LEU A 730 43.18 1.74 1.31
N GLY A 731 44.14 1.83 2.23
CA GLY A 731 44.57 0.71 3.07
C GLY A 731 43.45 0.16 3.96
N ASN A 732 42.73 1.06 4.65
CA ASN A 732 41.60 0.71 5.49
C ASN A 732 40.46 0.05 4.68
N LEU A 733 40.10 0.62 3.52
CA LEU A 733 39.06 0.06 2.64
C LEU A 733 39.45 -1.33 2.12
N SER A 734 40.69 -1.48 1.65
CA SER A 734 41.23 -2.77 1.17
C SER A 734 41.16 -3.84 2.26
N CYS A 735 41.46 -3.48 3.51
CA CYS A 735 41.33 -4.39 4.64
C CYS A 735 39.87 -4.76 4.93
N HIS A 736 38.91 -3.83 4.87
CA HIS A 736 37.49 -4.15 5.04
C HIS A 736 36.95 -5.07 3.94
N VAL A 737 37.36 -4.86 2.68
CA VAL A 737 36.99 -5.74 1.57
C VAL A 737 37.58 -7.15 1.75
N ALA A 738 38.84 -7.25 2.16
CA ALA A 738 39.47 -8.54 2.47
C ALA A 738 38.73 -9.26 3.62
N LEU A 739 38.39 -8.54 4.69
CA LEU A 739 37.64 -9.09 5.82
C LEU A 739 36.22 -9.55 5.44
N ARG A 740 35.54 -8.87 4.53
CA ARG A 740 34.24 -9.32 3.98
C ARG A 740 34.36 -10.69 3.32
N ASN A 741 35.43 -10.93 2.56
CA ASN A 741 35.62 -12.15 1.79
C ASN A 741 36.03 -13.37 2.64
N LEU A 742 36.46 -13.16 3.89
CA LEU A 742 36.78 -14.25 4.82
C LEU A 742 35.56 -15.03 5.31
N ARG A 743 34.36 -14.45 5.18
CA ARG A 743 33.12 -15.04 5.66
C ARG A 743 32.14 -15.26 4.50
N PRO A 744 31.99 -16.50 3.99
CA PRO A 744 30.95 -16.81 3.01
C PRO A 744 29.56 -16.39 3.51
N PRO A 745 28.69 -15.82 2.65
CA PRO A 745 27.33 -15.43 3.05
C PRO A 745 26.61 -16.62 3.71
N GLY A 746 25.95 -16.39 4.85
CA GLY A 746 25.20 -17.44 5.55
C GLY A 746 26.01 -18.34 6.50
N THR A 747 27.34 -18.27 6.51
CA THR A 747 28.18 -19.07 7.42
C THR A 747 28.54 -18.33 8.71
N ARG A 748 28.64 -19.07 9.82
CA ARG A 748 29.18 -18.56 11.10
C ARG A 748 30.65 -18.94 11.33
N VAL A 749 31.25 -19.66 10.38
CA VAL A 749 32.65 -20.12 10.43
C VAL A 749 33.58 -18.90 10.39
N ARG A 750 34.42 -18.75 11.40
CA ARG A 750 35.46 -17.72 11.44
C ARG A 750 36.73 -18.26 10.80
N LYS A 751 37.47 -17.39 10.12
CA LYS A 751 38.77 -17.70 9.50
C LYS A 751 39.80 -16.69 9.94
N ILE A 752 41.07 -17.10 9.96
CA ILE A 752 42.20 -16.22 10.24
C ILE A 752 42.40 -15.28 9.04
N PRO A 753 42.40 -13.95 9.23
CA PRO A 753 42.78 -13.02 8.17
C PRO A 753 44.25 -13.22 7.76
N ARG A 754 44.49 -13.34 6.45
CA ARG A 754 45.83 -13.46 5.84
C ARG A 754 46.00 -12.41 4.73
N PRO A 755 47.25 -12.03 4.41
CA PRO A 755 47.56 -11.19 3.26
C PRO A 755 46.97 -11.73 1.95
N THR A 756 46.55 -10.81 1.07
CA THR A 756 46.06 -11.12 -0.29
C THR A 756 47.02 -10.55 -1.34
N ALA A 757 46.70 -10.72 -2.63
CA ALA A 757 47.44 -10.10 -3.73
C ALA A 757 47.48 -8.56 -3.66
N ASN A 758 46.53 -7.93 -2.96
CA ASN A 758 46.54 -6.49 -2.75
C ASN A 758 47.58 -6.09 -1.66
N PRO A 759 48.58 -5.23 -1.99
CA PRO A 759 49.66 -4.86 -1.07
C PRO A 759 49.16 -4.18 0.21
N PHE A 760 48.03 -3.48 0.17
CA PHE A 760 47.42 -2.86 1.34
C PHE A 760 46.96 -3.87 2.41
N THR A 761 46.86 -5.15 2.06
CA THR A 761 46.46 -6.21 2.99
C THR A 761 47.65 -6.93 3.63
N TRP A 762 48.88 -6.63 3.23
CA TRP A 762 50.08 -7.32 3.72
C TRP A 762 50.34 -7.10 5.21
N LEU A 763 49.82 -6.02 5.79
CA LEU A 763 49.86 -5.80 7.23
C LEU A 763 49.14 -6.88 8.04
N PHE A 764 48.23 -7.68 7.44
CA PHE A 764 47.71 -8.89 8.10
C PHE A 764 48.83 -9.89 8.47
N GLY A 765 50.01 -9.83 7.84
CA GLY A 765 51.17 -10.61 8.25
C GLY A 765 51.72 -10.21 9.63
N LEU A 766 51.60 -8.92 10.00
CA LEU A 766 52.24 -8.34 11.18
C LEU A 766 51.25 -8.01 12.30
N VAL A 767 50.02 -7.62 11.96
CA VAL A 767 48.99 -7.21 12.93
C VAL A 767 47.65 -7.88 12.67
N SER A 768 46.82 -7.94 13.72
CA SER A 768 45.53 -8.64 13.69
C SER A 768 44.41 -7.77 13.13
N CYS A 769 44.51 -6.45 13.34
CA CYS A 769 43.52 -5.48 12.89
C CYS A 769 44.18 -4.33 12.10
N PRO A 770 44.76 -4.59 10.91
CA PRO A 770 45.41 -3.58 10.09
C PRO A 770 44.47 -2.46 9.63
N ASN A 771 43.17 -2.74 9.55
CA ASN A 771 42.16 -1.72 9.26
C ASN A 771 42.17 -0.62 10.34
N TYR A 772 42.38 -0.95 11.62
CA TYR A 772 42.51 0.04 12.68
C TYR A 772 43.84 0.79 12.64
N THR A 773 44.92 0.15 12.18
CA THR A 773 46.22 0.80 11.94
C THR A 773 46.10 1.89 10.88
N TYR A 774 45.45 1.57 9.75
CA TYR A 774 45.20 2.53 8.67
C TYR A 774 44.18 3.61 9.08
N GLU A 775 43.20 3.27 9.91
CA GLU A 775 42.26 4.25 10.48
C GLU A 775 43.00 5.29 11.33
N PHE A 776 43.86 4.83 12.25
CA PHE A 776 44.71 5.70 13.06
C PHE A 776 45.63 6.56 12.19
N GLY A 777 46.31 5.96 11.20
CA GLY A 777 47.18 6.68 10.28
C GLY A 777 46.46 7.78 9.49
N SER A 778 45.20 7.53 9.11
CA SER A 778 44.36 8.54 8.46
C SER A 778 44.12 9.73 9.38
N TRP A 779 43.67 9.50 10.61
CA TRP A 779 43.35 10.58 11.54
C TRP A 779 44.60 11.32 12.05
N LEU A 780 45.72 10.61 12.26
CA LEU A 780 47.00 11.24 12.55
C LEU A 780 47.46 12.15 11.40
N SER A 781 47.35 11.67 10.16
CA SER A 781 47.66 12.49 8.98
C SER A 781 46.74 13.70 8.86
N PHE A 782 45.45 13.53 9.15
CA PHE A 782 44.50 14.65 9.19
C PHE A 782 44.87 15.68 10.26
N THR A 783 45.29 15.23 11.45
CA THR A 783 45.79 16.10 12.52
C THR A 783 47.02 16.89 12.06
N VAL A 784 47.98 16.25 11.39
CA VAL A 784 49.19 16.92 10.87
C VAL A 784 48.85 17.88 9.72
N ALA A 785 47.96 17.49 8.82
CA ALA A 785 47.53 18.31 7.69
C ALA A 785 46.79 19.58 8.13
N THR A 786 46.02 19.49 9.23
CA THR A 786 45.23 20.60 9.75
C THR A 786 45.89 21.35 10.89
N GLN A 787 46.98 20.83 11.47
CA GLN A 787 47.60 21.38 12.70
C GLN A 787 46.58 21.67 13.81
N CYS A 788 45.54 20.84 13.92
CA CYS A 788 44.40 21.09 14.79
C CYS A 788 44.45 20.21 16.05
N LEU A 789 44.60 20.83 17.22
CA LEU A 789 44.64 20.12 18.51
C LEU A 789 43.37 19.28 18.78
N PRO A 790 42.13 19.80 18.60
CA PRO A 790 40.92 18.98 18.66
C PRO A 790 40.96 17.72 17.79
N ALA A 791 41.51 17.82 16.57
CA ALA A 791 41.66 16.66 15.70
C ALA A 791 42.64 15.64 16.31
N GLY A 792 43.73 16.11 16.93
CA GLY A 792 44.68 15.26 17.66
C GLY A 792 44.05 14.54 18.85
N LEU A 793 43.23 15.25 19.65
CA LEU A 793 42.51 14.65 20.77
C LEU A 793 41.52 13.57 20.31
N PHE A 794 40.80 13.83 19.22
CA PHE A 794 39.92 12.85 18.58
C PHE A 794 40.70 11.62 18.11
N THR A 795 41.85 11.82 17.45
CA THR A 795 42.75 10.74 17.01
C THR A 795 43.21 9.87 18.19
N LEU A 796 43.62 10.48 19.31
CA LEU A 796 44.08 9.75 20.49
C LEU A 796 42.95 8.96 21.17
N ALA A 797 41.78 9.56 21.34
CA ALA A 797 40.62 8.89 21.93
C ALA A 797 40.17 7.70 21.04
N GLY A 798 40.14 7.89 19.73
CA GLY A 798 39.88 6.84 18.75
C GLY A 798 40.93 5.73 18.79
N ALA A 799 42.21 6.07 18.88
CA ALA A 799 43.31 5.12 18.98
C ALA A 799 43.19 4.23 20.23
N TYR A 800 42.87 4.84 21.38
CA TYR A 800 42.65 4.11 22.63
C TYR A 800 41.50 3.10 22.48
N GLN A 801 40.34 3.56 21.99
CA GLN A 801 39.16 2.71 21.81
C GLN A 801 39.41 1.55 20.84
N MET A 802 40.03 1.83 19.69
CA MET A 802 40.37 0.81 18.70
C MET A 802 41.39 -0.20 19.24
N THR A 803 42.32 0.23 20.09
CA THR A 803 43.29 -0.64 20.76
C THR A 803 42.60 -1.65 21.67
N VAL A 804 41.64 -1.20 22.50
CA VAL A 804 40.84 -2.09 23.36
C VAL A 804 40.12 -3.16 22.52
N TRP A 805 39.51 -2.76 21.41
CA TRP A 805 38.84 -3.69 20.50
C TRP A 805 39.82 -4.63 19.78
N ALA A 806 40.98 -4.14 19.36
CA ALA A 806 42.01 -4.92 18.70
C ALA A 806 42.57 -6.02 19.62
N LEU A 807 42.86 -5.69 20.89
CA LEU A 807 43.31 -6.64 21.91
C LEU A 807 42.26 -7.73 22.15
N GLY A 808 40.98 -7.36 22.24
CA GLY A 808 39.87 -8.31 22.35
C GLY A 808 39.82 -9.28 21.16
N LYS A 809 39.90 -8.77 19.93
CA LYS A 809 39.92 -9.59 18.71
C LYS A 809 41.16 -10.50 18.64
N HIS A 810 42.33 -9.97 18.96
CA HIS A 810 43.58 -10.72 18.97
C HIS A 810 43.54 -11.90 19.96
N ARG A 811 43.04 -11.65 21.19
CA ARG A 811 42.86 -12.71 22.19
C ARG A 811 41.88 -13.78 21.72
N ASN A 812 40.78 -13.37 21.08
CA ASN A 812 39.80 -14.32 20.54
C ASN A 812 40.41 -15.19 19.44
N TYR A 813 41.18 -14.61 18.51
CA TYR A 813 41.86 -15.39 17.48
C TYR A 813 42.89 -16.37 18.05
N ARG A 814 43.66 -15.96 19.05
CA ARG A 814 44.63 -16.86 19.73
C ARG A 814 43.94 -18.02 20.46
N ARG A 815 42.76 -17.78 21.03
CA ARG A 815 41.97 -18.83 21.70
C ARG A 815 41.32 -19.78 20.69
N GLU A 816 40.73 -19.21 19.63
CA GLU A 816 39.93 -19.96 18.65
C GLU A 816 40.80 -20.74 17.64
N PHE A 817 41.98 -20.22 17.31
CA PHE A 817 42.89 -20.81 16.31
C PHE A 817 44.27 -21.12 16.88
N ALA A 818 44.33 -21.63 18.12
CA ALA A 818 45.56 -21.79 18.89
C ALA A 818 46.69 -22.53 18.13
N SER A 819 46.36 -23.45 17.23
CA SER A 819 47.32 -24.23 16.42
C SER A 819 47.82 -23.56 15.14
N ASP A 820 47.02 -22.68 14.51
CA ASP A 820 47.29 -22.10 13.17
C ASP A 820 47.46 -20.55 13.20
N TYR A 821 47.33 -19.92 14.36
CA TYR A 821 47.49 -18.47 14.48
C TYR A 821 48.97 -18.03 14.55
N PRO A 822 49.44 -17.08 13.71
CA PRO A 822 50.84 -16.66 13.69
C PRO A 822 51.32 -16.07 15.02
N ARG A 823 52.37 -16.66 15.62
CA ARG A 823 52.89 -16.29 16.95
C ARG A 823 53.49 -14.88 17.05
N GLY A 824 54.04 -14.35 15.95
CA GLY A 824 54.68 -13.02 15.90
C GLY A 824 53.72 -11.84 15.70
N ARG A 825 52.42 -12.10 15.47
CA ARG A 825 51.44 -11.07 15.12
C ARG A 825 51.07 -10.23 16.35
N ARG A 826 50.97 -8.91 16.15
CA ARG A 826 50.52 -7.92 17.16
C ARG A 826 49.03 -7.57 16.98
N ALA A 827 48.44 -6.82 17.89
CA ALA A 827 47.01 -6.51 17.87
C ALA A 827 46.65 -5.44 16.82
N ILE A 828 47.34 -4.31 16.83
CA ILE A 828 47.04 -3.10 16.05
C ILE A 828 48.28 -2.42 15.46
N PHE A 829 49.39 -2.29 16.17
CA PHE A 829 50.59 -1.59 15.68
C PHE A 829 51.73 -2.58 15.42
N PRO A 830 52.29 -2.63 14.20
CA PRO A 830 53.40 -3.53 13.90
C PRO A 830 54.54 -3.34 14.89
N PHE A 831 55.10 -4.46 15.39
CA PHE A 831 56.24 -4.51 16.32
C PHE A 831 56.01 -3.89 17.72
N VAL A 832 54.92 -3.15 17.94
CA VAL A 832 54.63 -2.46 19.20
C VAL A 832 53.52 -3.14 19.99
N LEU A 833 52.30 -3.23 19.43
CA LEU A 833 51.09 -3.59 20.18
C LEU A 833 50.12 -4.48 19.42
#